data_AF-A0A3M6T762-F1
#
_entry.id   AF-A0A3M6T762-F1
#
_cell.length_a   1.000
_cell.length_b   1.000
_cell.length_c   1.000
_cell.angle_alpha   90.00
_cell.angle_beta   90.00
_cell.angle_gamma   90.00
#
_symmetry.space_group_name_H-M   'P 1'
#
loop_
_entity.id
_entity.type
_entity.pdbx_description
1 polymer ?
#
loop_
_entity_poly.entity_id
_entity_poly.type
_entity_poly.pdbx_seq_one_letter_code
_entity_poly.pdbx_strand_id
1 'polypeptide(L)'
;MPALSEAVFLCLFSTILQQVCSLNNGLAITPPMGWMSWERFRCVTDCEKDPKNCISNVGYKYICIDDCWTDMNRTKDGRLQADPKRFPNGIKKLADYVHARGLKLGIYADYGTKTCAGYPGSIHHIKKDAQTFADWGVDYLKLDGCYANPKEMDKGYPKFAKALNKTGRPIVFSCSWPAYQVFMGMKPNYKKIAKHCNLWRNYGDIQDSFQSLVDIFSWYGDNQNDMIPVAGSGNWNDPDMLIIGNFGLSYEQSKLQFALWAILASPLLMSNDLRDIDARSRGILLNTEIIAVNQDKLGKQGKRVVQNKKSFTEVWVRPLSDCGSVAVVLLSLRSDLPSDVEASFSDVGISTKSACARDLFAHQQLGMYNESFTARVNPSGVAMVKLTPICEKKKKSLKKKRGKGKEITFPNKDAVVGLDNGLALTPPMGWMDWERFRCNIDCNKDPENCISEHLIKQMADHLAEDGYRDAGYEYVSIDLHSKRLKLGMYADYGFLTCAGYPGSIDHIEQDAQTFASWEVDYLKVDGCYADPALFDVGYPKFTQALNATGRPILLSCEWPDYQSRAGIKPDYAAIARNCNTWRNYQDVQDSWNSVLGILDHFAENQDTFVAAAGPGHWNDPDMLVIGDFGLNYEQSKAQFALWSILAAPLIMSNDLRNISKEATDILLNREVIAVDQDKLGKMGRRVFAEKDLEVWSRALSDGSVAAVLFNRNAGSAQEIKADFELIGLTSKTASVRDLFAREDLGQFTNFFSAKVNPSGVVMVKLSPVKDAFF
;
A
#
# COMPACT_ATOMS: atom_id res chain seq x y z
N MET A 1 -50.15 -40.79 42.12
CA MET A 1 -50.62 -39.67 41.29
C MET A 1 -50.77 -38.46 42.19
N PRO A 2 -49.82 -37.52 42.11
CA PRO A 2 -50.21 -36.11 42.09
C PRO A 2 -49.33 -35.24 41.16
N ALA A 3 -49.81 -34.01 40.97
CA ALA A 3 -49.33 -32.93 40.13
C ALA A 3 -47.92 -32.40 40.49
N LEU A 4 -47.28 -31.74 39.52
CA LEU A 4 -46.13 -30.84 39.74
C LEU A 4 -46.22 -29.62 38.81
N SER A 5 -45.92 -28.46 39.38
CA SER A 5 -46.14 -27.12 38.87
C SER A 5 -44.88 -26.50 38.22
N GLU A 6 -45.15 -25.47 37.42
CA GLU A 6 -44.37 -24.25 37.17
C GLU A 6 -42.96 -24.34 36.54
N ALA A 7 -42.88 -23.86 35.30
CA ALA A 7 -41.71 -23.12 34.81
C ALA A 7 -42.16 -22.01 33.84
N VAL A 8 -41.78 -20.79 34.19
CA VAL A 8 -42.06 -19.50 33.54
C VAL A 8 -41.45 -19.45 32.13
N PHE A 9 -42.27 -19.13 31.12
CA PHE A 9 -41.84 -18.83 29.75
C PHE A 9 -41.76 -17.31 29.58
N LEU A 10 -40.55 -16.75 29.48
CA LEU A 10 -40.31 -15.34 29.15
C LEU A 10 -40.03 -15.23 27.65
N CYS A 11 -40.94 -14.57 26.94
CA CYS A 11 -40.88 -14.27 25.51
C CYS A 11 -39.61 -13.50 25.12
N LEU A 12 -38.83 -14.04 24.18
CA LEU A 12 -37.88 -13.28 23.37
C LEU A 12 -38.56 -12.92 22.04
N PHE A 13 -38.88 -11.63 21.88
CA PHE A 13 -39.22 -11.02 20.59
C PHE A 13 -38.03 -11.18 19.63
N SER A 14 -38.18 -12.06 18.63
CA SER A 14 -37.34 -12.03 17.43
C SER A 14 -37.82 -10.87 16.55
N THR A 15 -37.06 -9.79 16.52
CA THR A 15 -37.17 -8.78 15.45
C THR A 15 -36.61 -9.39 14.18
N ILE A 16 -37.50 -9.84 13.31
CA ILE A 16 -37.21 -10.20 11.92
C ILE A 16 -36.67 -8.93 11.24
N LEU A 17 -35.37 -8.87 10.97
CA LEU A 17 -34.80 -7.87 10.07
C LEU A 17 -35.46 -8.03 8.70
N GLN A 18 -36.30 -7.06 8.31
CA GLN A 18 -36.79 -6.93 6.95
C GLN A 18 -35.59 -6.63 6.03
N GLN A 19 -35.09 -7.66 5.36
CA GLN A 19 -34.08 -7.54 4.33
C GLN A 19 -34.72 -6.88 3.10
N VAL A 20 -34.39 -5.61 2.86
CA VAL A 20 -34.85 -4.87 1.68
C VAL A 20 -34.15 -5.46 0.46
N CYS A 21 -34.91 -5.97 -0.52
CA CYS A 21 -34.37 -6.44 -1.79
C CYS A 21 -33.85 -5.26 -2.63
N SER A 22 -32.53 -5.08 -2.68
CA SER A 22 -31.82 -4.07 -3.47
C SER A 22 -31.65 -4.48 -4.95
N LEU A 23 -31.10 -3.59 -5.79
CA LEU A 23 -30.71 -3.91 -7.16
C LEU A 23 -29.57 -4.94 -7.14
N ASN A 24 -29.86 -6.22 -7.33
CA ASN A 24 -28.83 -7.25 -7.40
C ASN A 24 -28.40 -7.51 -8.85
N ASN A 25 -27.55 -6.63 -9.39
CA ASN A 25 -26.86 -6.85 -10.68
C ASN A 25 -25.44 -7.41 -10.51
N GLY A 26 -25.03 -7.77 -9.29
CA GLY A 26 -23.70 -8.31 -8.98
C GLY A 26 -22.54 -7.31 -9.04
N LEU A 27 -22.83 -6.01 -9.23
CA LEU A 27 -21.82 -4.94 -9.32
C LEU A 27 -21.82 -4.05 -8.09
N ALA A 28 -20.79 -3.19 -7.96
CA ALA A 28 -20.60 -2.27 -6.84
C ALA A 28 -20.69 -2.96 -5.45
N ILE A 29 -20.16 -4.18 -5.34
CA ILE A 29 -20.13 -4.95 -4.08
C ILE A 29 -19.40 -4.21 -2.97
N THR A 30 -18.40 -3.40 -3.35
CA THR A 30 -17.79 -2.32 -2.57
C THR A 30 -18.00 -0.99 -3.31
N PRO A 31 -17.84 0.18 -2.65
CA PRO A 31 -18.01 1.46 -3.31
C PRO A 31 -17.12 1.58 -4.55
N PRO A 32 -17.62 2.07 -5.70
CA PRO A 32 -16.80 2.23 -6.91
C PRO A 32 -15.61 3.16 -6.68
N MET A 33 -14.45 2.80 -7.22
CA MET A 33 -13.25 3.64 -7.24
C MET A 33 -12.87 3.94 -8.69
N GLY A 34 -12.64 5.22 -9.01
CA GLY A 34 -12.32 5.63 -10.37
C GLY A 34 -11.99 7.12 -10.48
N TRP A 35 -12.14 7.63 -11.69
CA TRP A 35 -11.95 9.03 -12.04
C TRP A 35 -13.12 9.51 -12.89
N MET A 36 -13.52 10.78 -12.72
CA MET A 36 -14.62 11.41 -13.44
C MET A 36 -14.23 12.82 -13.88
N SER A 37 -14.60 13.21 -15.10
CA SER A 37 -14.11 14.44 -15.73
C SER A 37 -14.70 15.75 -15.17
N TRP A 38 -15.85 15.70 -14.48
CA TRP A 38 -16.70 16.88 -14.28
C TRP A 38 -16.08 18.02 -13.47
N GLU A 39 -15.59 17.76 -12.26
CA GLU A 39 -15.22 18.85 -11.35
C GLU A 39 -14.01 19.65 -11.89
N ARG A 40 -12.95 18.95 -12.30
CA ARG A 40 -11.72 19.60 -12.79
C ARG A 40 -11.83 20.16 -14.21
N PHE A 41 -12.51 19.44 -15.12
CA PHE A 41 -12.50 19.76 -16.56
C PHE A 41 -13.83 20.35 -17.06
N ARG A 42 -14.92 20.22 -16.30
CA ARG A 42 -16.24 20.77 -16.63
C ARG A 42 -16.63 20.40 -18.07
N CYS A 43 -17.06 21.38 -18.86
CA CYS A 43 -17.33 21.22 -20.29
C CYS A 43 -16.16 21.64 -21.20
N VAL A 44 -14.94 21.71 -20.67
CA VAL A 44 -13.71 21.94 -21.45
C VAL A 44 -13.12 20.58 -21.80
N THR A 45 -13.35 20.13 -23.03
CA THR A 45 -13.01 18.77 -23.48
C THR A 45 -11.75 18.76 -24.36
N ASP A 46 -10.67 19.35 -23.88
CA ASP A 46 -9.38 19.40 -24.59
C ASP A 46 -8.47 18.26 -24.09
N CYS A 47 -8.84 17.02 -24.42
CA CYS A 47 -8.08 15.81 -24.08
C CYS A 47 -7.25 15.26 -25.26
N GLU A 48 -7.11 16.02 -26.35
CA GLU A 48 -6.59 15.51 -27.63
C GLU A 48 -5.10 15.10 -27.63
N LYS A 49 -4.32 15.39 -26.58
CA LYS A 49 -2.86 15.29 -26.66
C LYS A 49 -2.17 14.06 -26.05
N ASP A 50 -2.75 13.33 -25.10
CA ASP A 50 -2.16 12.04 -24.67
C ASP A 50 -3.06 11.15 -23.77
N PRO A 51 -3.68 10.09 -24.32
CA PRO A 51 -4.45 9.11 -23.56
C PRO A 51 -3.60 8.02 -22.88
N LYS A 52 -2.26 8.12 -22.87
CA LYS A 52 -1.39 7.09 -22.25
C LYS A 52 -1.22 7.21 -20.74
N ASN A 53 -1.65 8.30 -20.10
CA ASN A 53 -1.33 8.58 -18.69
C ASN A 53 -2.55 8.66 -17.73
N CYS A 54 -3.68 8.03 -18.06
CA CYS A 54 -4.81 7.92 -17.13
C CYS A 54 -4.72 6.65 -16.25
N ILE A 55 -4.13 6.84 -15.05
CA ILE A 55 -4.21 6.00 -13.82
C ILE A 55 -3.35 4.72 -13.76
N SER A 56 -2.67 4.57 -12.62
CA SER A 56 -1.94 3.38 -12.16
C SER A 56 -2.40 2.89 -10.77
N ASN A 57 -2.80 1.61 -10.73
CA ASN A 57 -2.63 0.54 -9.71
C ASN A 57 -2.80 0.81 -8.20
N VAL A 58 -3.99 1.26 -7.74
CA VAL A 58 -4.55 0.89 -6.41
C VAL A 58 -6.08 0.93 -6.45
N GLY A 59 -6.74 -0.12 -6.96
CA GLY A 59 -8.19 -0.28 -6.87
C GLY A 59 -9.07 0.65 -7.74
N TYR A 60 -8.57 1.81 -8.20
CA TYR A 60 -9.26 2.69 -9.15
C TYR A 60 -9.40 2.02 -10.52
N LYS A 61 -10.63 1.72 -10.92
CA LYS A 61 -10.94 0.90 -12.11
C LYS A 61 -11.82 1.59 -13.13
N TYR A 62 -12.58 2.62 -12.75
CA TYR A 62 -13.49 3.33 -13.65
C TYR A 62 -12.88 4.62 -14.19
N ILE A 63 -13.02 4.86 -15.49
CA ILE A 63 -12.77 6.15 -16.15
C ILE A 63 -14.12 6.65 -16.66
N CYS A 64 -14.67 7.68 -16.04
CA CYS A 64 -16.03 8.16 -16.28
C CYS A 64 -16.03 9.48 -17.06
N ILE A 65 -16.64 9.48 -18.24
CA ILE A 65 -16.95 10.68 -19.02
C ILE A 65 -18.22 11.30 -18.44
N ASP A 66 -18.17 12.60 -18.11
CA ASP A 66 -19.35 13.36 -17.65
C ASP A 66 -20.05 14.11 -18.80
N ASP A 67 -20.87 15.14 -18.54
CA ASP A 67 -21.62 15.89 -19.55
C ASP A 67 -20.73 16.48 -20.67
N CYS A 68 -21.34 17.00 -21.72
CA CYS A 68 -20.68 17.64 -22.87
C CYS A 68 -19.94 16.71 -23.84
N TRP A 69 -20.07 15.38 -23.77
CA TRP A 69 -19.42 14.46 -24.73
C TRP A 69 -20.18 14.22 -26.05
N THR A 70 -21.51 14.39 -26.04
CA THR A 70 -22.37 14.13 -27.19
C THR A 70 -22.30 15.22 -28.25
N ASP A 71 -22.65 14.89 -29.49
CA ASP A 71 -23.05 15.90 -30.48
C ASP A 71 -24.39 16.56 -30.07
N MET A 72 -24.64 17.78 -30.54
CA MET A 72 -25.91 18.48 -30.30
C MET A 72 -27.09 17.79 -30.98
N ASN A 73 -26.84 17.00 -32.01
CA ASN A 73 -27.85 16.24 -32.73
C ASN A 73 -27.70 14.74 -32.45
N ARG A 74 -28.83 14.06 -32.33
CA ARG A 74 -28.89 12.60 -32.45
C ARG A 74 -28.68 12.20 -33.90
N THR A 75 -28.29 10.95 -34.13
CA THR A 75 -28.28 10.35 -35.47
C THR A 75 -29.70 10.38 -36.08
N LYS A 76 -29.81 10.15 -37.39
CA LYS A 76 -31.13 10.12 -38.08
C LYS A 76 -32.09 9.09 -37.50
N ASP A 77 -31.56 7.97 -36.99
CA ASP A 77 -32.33 6.92 -36.32
C ASP A 77 -32.55 7.21 -34.82
N GLY A 78 -32.14 8.38 -34.30
CA GLY A 78 -32.41 8.85 -32.95
C GLY A 78 -31.46 8.33 -31.86
N ARG A 79 -30.31 7.78 -32.21
CA ARG A 79 -29.28 7.36 -31.24
C ARG A 79 -28.42 8.55 -30.81
N LEU A 80 -27.89 8.48 -29.59
CA LEU A 80 -26.80 9.35 -29.18
C LEU A 80 -25.57 9.09 -30.05
N GLN A 81 -24.85 10.15 -30.38
CA GLN A 81 -23.55 10.09 -31.04
C GLN A 81 -22.59 11.01 -30.29
N ALA A 82 -21.32 10.61 -30.20
CA ALA A 82 -20.30 11.48 -29.68
C ALA A 82 -20.03 12.61 -30.67
N ASP A 83 -19.57 13.74 -30.15
CA ASP A 83 -19.13 14.85 -31.00
C ASP A 83 -18.02 14.37 -31.95
N PRO A 84 -18.22 14.46 -33.28
CA PRO A 84 -17.31 13.86 -34.25
C PRO A 84 -15.98 14.59 -34.34
N LYS A 85 -15.87 15.83 -33.85
CA LYS A 85 -14.59 16.55 -33.81
C LYS A 85 -13.73 16.05 -32.65
N ARG A 86 -14.35 15.88 -31.48
CA ARG A 86 -13.65 15.57 -30.22
C ARG A 86 -13.49 14.07 -29.98
N PHE A 87 -14.42 13.27 -30.50
CA PHE A 87 -14.38 11.82 -30.46
C PHE A 87 -14.48 11.25 -31.89
N PRO A 88 -13.51 11.53 -32.78
CA PRO A 88 -13.57 11.17 -34.20
C PRO A 88 -13.65 9.65 -34.42
N ASN A 89 -13.19 8.88 -33.43
CA ASN A 89 -13.21 7.42 -33.42
C ASN A 89 -14.46 6.81 -32.75
N GLY A 90 -15.31 7.63 -32.13
CA GLY A 90 -16.51 7.22 -31.41
C GLY A 90 -16.25 6.52 -30.07
N ILE A 91 -17.30 6.40 -29.27
CA ILE A 91 -17.22 5.85 -27.89
C ILE A 91 -16.85 4.37 -27.86
N LYS A 92 -17.33 3.56 -28.81
CA LYS A 92 -17.00 2.13 -28.81
C LYS A 92 -15.48 1.89 -28.87
N LYS A 93 -14.76 2.58 -29.77
CA LYS A 93 -13.30 2.45 -29.86
C LYS A 93 -12.61 2.92 -28.59
N LEU A 94 -13.14 3.96 -27.94
CA LEU A 94 -12.63 4.43 -26.64
C LEU A 94 -12.86 3.37 -25.54
N ALA A 95 -14.02 2.72 -25.53
CA ALA A 95 -14.30 1.61 -24.60
C ALA A 95 -13.32 0.45 -24.83
N ASP A 96 -13.13 0.03 -26.09
CA ASP A 96 -12.17 -1.02 -26.46
C ASP A 96 -10.74 -0.64 -25.99
N TYR A 97 -10.33 0.62 -26.13
CA TYR A 97 -9.02 1.13 -25.66
C TYR A 97 -8.86 1.09 -24.13
N VAL A 98 -9.91 1.46 -23.39
CA VAL A 98 -9.95 1.44 -21.92
C VAL A 98 -9.94 0.00 -21.40
N HIS A 99 -10.72 -0.89 -22.02
CA HIS A 99 -10.77 -2.31 -21.66
C HIS A 99 -9.45 -3.03 -21.92
N ALA A 100 -8.74 -2.69 -22.99
CA ALA A 100 -7.41 -3.24 -23.28
C ALA A 100 -6.36 -2.95 -22.18
N ARG A 101 -6.65 -2.00 -21.27
CA ARG A 101 -5.81 -1.65 -20.12
C ARG A 101 -6.33 -2.20 -18.79
N GLY A 102 -7.32 -3.10 -18.83
CA GLY A 102 -7.94 -3.66 -17.63
C GLY A 102 -8.83 -2.68 -16.85
N LEU A 103 -9.14 -1.52 -17.44
CA LEU A 103 -10.01 -0.49 -16.86
C LEU A 103 -11.45 -0.64 -17.38
N LYS A 104 -12.37 0.15 -16.82
CA LYS A 104 -13.80 0.17 -17.13
C LYS A 104 -14.23 1.57 -17.57
N LEU A 105 -15.05 1.65 -18.62
CA LEU A 105 -15.52 2.94 -19.14
C LEU A 105 -16.86 3.32 -18.52
N GLY A 106 -16.93 4.49 -17.91
CA GLY A 106 -18.17 5.16 -17.52
C GLY A 106 -18.58 6.26 -18.50
N ILE A 107 -19.88 6.45 -18.64
CA ILE A 107 -20.46 7.52 -19.46
C ILE A 107 -21.58 8.25 -18.71
N TYR A 108 -21.97 9.39 -19.27
CA TYR A 108 -23.02 10.26 -18.74
C TYR A 108 -24.22 10.34 -19.68
N ALA A 109 -25.40 10.42 -19.08
CA ALA A 109 -26.63 10.83 -19.75
C ALA A 109 -27.51 11.61 -18.76
N ASP A 110 -28.58 12.23 -19.27
CA ASP A 110 -29.59 12.87 -18.45
C ASP A 110 -30.96 12.22 -18.68
N TYR A 111 -31.72 12.03 -17.60
CA TYR A 111 -33.08 11.50 -17.66
C TYR A 111 -34.04 12.44 -18.40
N GLY A 112 -33.91 13.76 -18.30
CA GLY A 112 -34.82 14.76 -18.86
C GLY A 112 -34.72 14.96 -20.36
N THR A 113 -35.23 16.10 -20.84
CA THR A 113 -35.23 16.42 -22.28
C THR A 113 -33.87 16.87 -22.80
N LYS A 114 -33.03 17.40 -21.91
CA LYS A 114 -31.66 17.84 -22.20
C LYS A 114 -30.75 17.48 -21.01
N THR A 115 -29.45 17.39 -21.24
CA THR A 115 -28.46 17.40 -20.16
C THR A 115 -28.38 18.77 -19.52
N CYS A 116 -27.75 18.89 -18.35
CA CYS A 116 -27.59 20.17 -17.66
C CYS A 116 -26.89 21.23 -18.54
N ALA A 117 -25.90 20.84 -19.34
CA ALA A 117 -25.23 21.71 -20.31
C ALA A 117 -26.01 21.91 -21.63
N GLY A 118 -27.21 21.33 -21.77
CA GLY A 118 -28.12 21.57 -22.89
C GLY A 118 -28.04 20.57 -24.05
N TYR A 119 -27.27 19.49 -23.91
CA TYR A 119 -27.14 18.42 -24.91
C TYR A 119 -28.37 17.48 -24.93
N PRO A 120 -28.53 16.59 -25.91
CA PRO A 120 -29.72 15.73 -26.00
C PRO A 120 -29.95 14.83 -24.77
N GLY A 121 -31.11 14.99 -24.12
CA GLY A 121 -31.52 14.15 -22.97
C GLY A 121 -32.25 12.86 -23.37
N SER A 122 -32.49 11.98 -22.40
CA SER A 122 -32.89 10.59 -22.65
C SER A 122 -34.37 10.27 -22.40
N ILE A 123 -35.19 11.22 -21.93
CA ILE A 123 -36.56 10.91 -21.44
C ILE A 123 -37.45 10.20 -22.47
N HIS A 124 -37.29 10.56 -23.75
CA HIS A 124 -38.02 9.97 -24.89
C HIS A 124 -37.26 8.83 -25.59
N HIS A 125 -36.02 8.55 -25.18
CA HIS A 125 -35.10 7.61 -25.84
C HIS A 125 -34.57 6.50 -24.91
N ILE A 126 -35.07 6.38 -23.67
CA ILE A 126 -34.61 5.45 -22.62
C ILE A 126 -34.15 4.07 -23.12
N LYS A 127 -35.01 3.35 -23.87
CA LYS A 127 -34.65 1.99 -24.36
C LYS A 127 -33.51 2.00 -25.37
N LYS A 128 -33.50 3.01 -26.25
CA LYS A 128 -32.52 3.16 -27.32
C LYS A 128 -31.18 3.58 -26.76
N ASP A 129 -31.17 4.50 -25.80
CA ASP A 129 -29.93 4.98 -25.17
C ASP A 129 -29.33 3.89 -24.28
N ALA A 130 -30.15 3.17 -23.49
CA ALA A 130 -29.68 2.01 -22.74
C ALA A 130 -29.01 0.95 -23.65
N GLN A 131 -29.65 0.61 -24.78
CA GLN A 131 -29.05 -0.30 -25.75
C GLN A 131 -27.78 0.29 -26.37
N THR A 132 -27.76 1.59 -26.66
CA THR A 132 -26.59 2.27 -27.24
C THR A 132 -25.36 2.17 -26.35
N PHE A 133 -25.52 2.38 -25.05
CA PHE A 133 -24.41 2.22 -24.09
C PHE A 133 -23.94 0.77 -23.99
N ALA A 134 -24.87 -0.20 -24.00
CA ALA A 134 -24.51 -1.61 -23.99
C ALA A 134 -23.76 -2.03 -25.27
N ASP A 135 -24.22 -1.58 -26.44
CA ASP A 135 -23.59 -1.84 -27.74
C ASP A 135 -22.14 -1.29 -27.80
N TRP A 136 -21.89 -0.15 -27.14
CA TRP A 136 -20.57 0.46 -27.06
C TRP A 136 -19.64 -0.16 -26.02
N GLY A 137 -20.15 -1.06 -25.17
CA GLY A 137 -19.34 -1.66 -24.12
C GLY A 137 -19.16 -0.80 -22.86
N VAL A 138 -20.06 0.14 -22.59
CA VAL A 138 -20.01 0.95 -21.36
C VAL A 138 -20.21 0.08 -20.11
N ASP A 139 -19.50 0.37 -19.02
CA ASP A 139 -19.53 -0.37 -17.76
C ASP A 139 -20.19 0.40 -16.61
N TYR A 140 -20.31 1.72 -16.74
CA TYR A 140 -20.88 2.62 -15.72
C TYR A 140 -21.69 3.72 -16.40
N LEU A 141 -22.87 4.03 -15.87
CA LEU A 141 -23.71 5.14 -16.33
C LEU A 141 -24.05 6.04 -15.15
N LYS A 142 -23.66 7.32 -15.23
CA LYS A 142 -24.27 8.41 -14.45
C LYS A 142 -25.49 8.91 -15.20
N LEU A 143 -26.66 8.87 -14.57
CA LEU A 143 -27.90 9.40 -15.11
C LEU A 143 -28.37 10.60 -14.29
N ASP A 144 -28.23 11.76 -14.90
CA ASP A 144 -28.60 13.05 -14.33
C ASP A 144 -30.09 13.34 -14.49
N GLY A 145 -30.56 14.49 -14.01
CA GLY A 145 -31.99 14.80 -13.89
C GLY A 145 -32.40 16.22 -14.29
N CYS A 146 -31.55 16.97 -14.99
CA CYS A 146 -31.89 18.31 -15.46
C CYS A 146 -33.05 18.24 -16.48
N TYR A 147 -33.82 19.33 -16.58
CA TYR A 147 -34.96 19.42 -17.51
C TYR A 147 -35.99 18.27 -17.39
N ALA A 148 -36.11 17.68 -16.19
CA ALA A 148 -37.13 16.70 -15.84
C ALA A 148 -37.95 17.20 -14.65
N ASN A 149 -39.20 16.73 -14.52
CA ASN A 149 -40.00 16.96 -13.33
C ASN A 149 -39.58 15.97 -12.21
N PRO A 150 -39.07 16.44 -11.04
CA PRO A 150 -38.62 15.56 -9.96
C PRO A 150 -39.70 14.61 -9.40
N LYS A 151 -40.99 14.96 -9.57
CA LYS A 151 -42.12 14.07 -9.20
C LYS A 151 -42.24 12.83 -10.09
N GLU A 152 -41.72 12.87 -11.32
CA GLU A 152 -41.77 11.74 -12.25
C GLU A 152 -40.51 10.86 -12.20
N MET A 153 -39.45 11.28 -11.51
CA MET A 153 -38.20 10.50 -11.36
C MET A 153 -38.44 9.15 -10.68
N ASP A 154 -39.42 9.10 -9.77
CA ASP A 154 -39.95 7.89 -9.13
C ASP A 154 -40.43 6.80 -10.10
N LYS A 155 -40.75 7.16 -11.34
CA LYS A 155 -41.09 6.22 -12.42
C LYS A 155 -39.97 6.15 -13.46
N GLY A 156 -39.34 7.29 -13.74
CA GLY A 156 -38.31 7.46 -14.76
C GLY A 156 -37.06 6.63 -14.54
N TYR A 157 -36.41 6.80 -13.39
CA TYR A 157 -35.18 6.09 -13.05
C TYR A 157 -35.38 4.56 -13.00
N PRO A 158 -36.44 4.02 -12.36
CA PRO A 158 -36.73 2.58 -12.42
C PRO A 158 -36.96 2.06 -13.84
N LYS A 159 -37.58 2.86 -14.72
CA LYS A 159 -37.78 2.50 -16.14
C LYS A 159 -36.44 2.44 -16.89
N PHE A 160 -35.51 3.34 -16.58
CA PHE A 160 -34.15 3.34 -17.14
C PHE A 160 -33.34 2.15 -16.63
N ALA A 161 -33.35 1.87 -15.31
CA ALA A 161 -32.72 0.70 -14.72
C ALA A 161 -33.21 -0.61 -15.38
N LYS A 162 -34.53 -0.74 -15.61
CA LYS A 162 -35.10 -1.89 -16.32
C LYS A 162 -34.65 -1.97 -17.78
N ALA A 163 -34.46 -0.82 -18.44
CA ALA A 163 -33.95 -0.79 -19.81
C ALA A 163 -32.49 -1.25 -19.87
N LEU A 164 -31.63 -0.79 -18.95
CA LEU A 164 -30.24 -1.26 -18.82
C LEU A 164 -30.17 -2.76 -18.57
N ASN A 165 -30.94 -3.28 -17.61
CA ASN A 165 -30.95 -4.71 -17.31
C ASN A 165 -31.39 -5.56 -18.51
N LYS A 166 -32.33 -5.06 -19.33
CA LYS A 166 -32.78 -5.75 -20.56
C LYS A 166 -31.73 -5.87 -21.64
N THR A 167 -30.68 -5.05 -21.62
CA THR A 167 -29.59 -5.14 -22.61
C THR A 167 -28.73 -6.39 -22.39
N GLY A 168 -28.77 -6.99 -21.20
CA GLY A 168 -27.93 -8.13 -20.83
C GLY A 168 -26.49 -7.76 -20.44
N ARG A 169 -26.04 -6.51 -20.65
CA ARG A 169 -24.73 -6.04 -20.21
C ARG A 169 -24.80 -5.54 -18.75
N PRO A 170 -23.93 -6.00 -17.84
CA PRO A 170 -23.82 -5.43 -16.50
C PRO A 170 -23.24 -4.00 -16.58
N ILE A 171 -24.01 -3.01 -16.12
CA ILE A 171 -23.62 -1.59 -16.08
C ILE A 171 -23.90 -1.05 -14.68
N VAL A 172 -22.90 -0.47 -14.02
CA VAL A 172 -23.08 0.24 -12.75
C VAL A 172 -23.98 1.45 -13.00
N PHE A 173 -25.07 1.57 -12.24
CA PHE A 173 -26.03 2.65 -12.45
C PHE A 173 -25.99 3.68 -11.31
N SER A 174 -25.41 4.83 -11.60
CA SER A 174 -25.36 6.01 -10.72
C SER A 174 -26.51 6.95 -11.01
N CYS A 175 -27.31 7.25 -9.98
CA CYS A 175 -28.55 7.99 -10.11
C CYS A 175 -28.47 9.36 -9.41
N SER A 176 -28.64 10.46 -10.14
CA SER A 176 -28.78 11.78 -9.50
C SER A 176 -30.17 12.04 -8.90
N TRP A 177 -31.07 11.06 -8.98
CA TRP A 177 -32.47 11.15 -8.57
C TRP A 177 -32.71 11.85 -7.21
N PRO A 178 -32.13 11.41 -6.08
CA PRO A 178 -32.43 12.06 -4.80
C PRO A 178 -31.98 13.51 -4.74
N ALA A 179 -30.86 13.92 -5.36
CA ALA A 179 -30.40 15.31 -5.34
C ALA A 179 -31.47 16.29 -5.86
N TYR A 180 -32.13 15.98 -6.99
CA TYR A 180 -33.19 16.83 -7.54
C TYR A 180 -34.46 16.85 -6.69
N GLN A 181 -34.78 15.74 -6.04
CA GLN A 181 -35.92 15.69 -5.12
C GLN A 181 -35.63 16.52 -3.85
N VAL A 182 -34.45 16.37 -3.27
CA VAL A 182 -33.99 17.15 -2.11
C VAL A 182 -33.97 18.64 -2.44
N PHE A 183 -33.45 19.03 -3.61
CA PHE A 183 -33.44 20.43 -4.07
C PHE A 183 -34.84 21.04 -4.14
N MET A 184 -35.85 20.25 -4.46
CA MET A 184 -37.26 20.67 -4.49
C MET A 184 -37.99 20.56 -3.13
N GLY A 185 -37.27 20.27 -2.05
CA GLY A 185 -37.86 20.07 -0.71
C GLY A 185 -38.69 18.78 -0.59
N MET A 186 -38.52 17.82 -1.51
CA MET A 186 -39.19 16.52 -1.45
C MET A 186 -38.37 15.53 -0.62
N LYS A 187 -39.04 14.63 0.11
CA LYS A 187 -38.38 13.52 0.82
C LYS A 187 -38.16 12.35 -0.15
N PRO A 188 -36.91 11.96 -0.49
CA PRO A 188 -36.66 10.85 -1.39
C PRO A 188 -37.06 9.49 -0.80
N ASN A 189 -37.50 8.57 -1.66
CA ASN A 189 -37.76 7.19 -1.25
C ASN A 189 -36.50 6.33 -1.40
N TYR A 190 -35.62 6.39 -0.41
CA TYR A 190 -34.33 5.69 -0.42
C TYR A 190 -34.40 4.18 -0.57
N LYS A 191 -35.45 3.52 -0.05
CA LYS A 191 -35.67 2.06 -0.26
C LYS A 191 -35.89 1.73 -1.74
N LYS A 192 -36.65 2.59 -2.44
CA LYS A 192 -36.93 2.43 -3.86
C LYS A 192 -35.71 2.79 -4.72
N ILE A 193 -34.97 3.82 -4.33
CA ILE A 193 -33.71 4.21 -4.99
C ILE A 193 -32.70 3.05 -4.89
N ALA A 194 -32.48 2.49 -3.69
CA ALA A 194 -31.57 1.35 -3.48
C ALA A 194 -31.97 0.07 -4.24
N LYS A 195 -33.26 -0.09 -4.55
CA LYS A 195 -33.76 -1.19 -5.39
C LYS A 195 -33.43 -1.02 -6.88
N HIS A 196 -33.15 0.20 -7.32
CA HIS A 196 -33.04 0.53 -8.74
C HIS A 196 -31.71 1.15 -9.14
N CYS A 197 -30.83 1.51 -8.21
CA CYS A 197 -29.58 2.20 -8.45
C CYS A 197 -28.43 1.53 -7.66
N ASN A 198 -27.24 1.50 -8.24
CA ASN A 198 -26.04 1.02 -7.54
C ASN A 198 -25.42 2.08 -6.62
N LEU A 199 -25.63 3.35 -6.96
CA LEU A 199 -25.28 4.48 -6.13
C LEU A 199 -26.15 5.67 -6.51
N TRP A 200 -26.24 6.67 -5.64
CA TRP A 200 -27.06 7.85 -5.91
C TRP A 200 -26.50 9.13 -5.28
N ARG A 201 -26.51 10.22 -6.05
CA ARG A 201 -26.13 11.56 -5.58
C ARG A 201 -27.25 12.14 -4.73
N ASN A 202 -26.95 12.45 -3.47
CA ASN A 202 -27.97 12.88 -2.49
C ASN A 202 -28.15 14.40 -2.40
N TYR A 203 -27.09 15.17 -2.67
CA TYR A 203 -27.02 16.60 -2.40
C TYR A 203 -26.40 17.37 -3.58
N GLY A 204 -26.25 18.68 -3.42
CA GLY A 204 -25.67 19.58 -4.43
C GLY A 204 -24.28 19.15 -4.90
N ASP A 205 -23.90 19.67 -6.07
CA ASP A 205 -22.59 19.39 -6.68
C ASP A 205 -21.45 19.95 -5.85
N ILE A 206 -20.43 19.12 -5.63
CA ILE A 206 -19.19 19.58 -5.02
C ILE A 206 -18.52 20.60 -5.94
N GLN A 207 -18.04 21.68 -5.34
CA GLN A 207 -17.18 22.67 -5.97
C GLN A 207 -15.81 22.64 -5.32
N ASP A 208 -14.77 23.03 -6.07
CA ASP A 208 -13.39 23.17 -5.58
C ASP A 208 -13.25 24.27 -4.51
N SER A 209 -13.79 24.02 -3.31
CA SER A 209 -13.73 24.90 -2.16
C SER A 209 -14.02 24.14 -0.86
N PHE A 210 -13.36 24.55 0.22
CA PHE A 210 -13.62 23.98 1.54
C PHE A 210 -15.06 24.19 2.02
N GLN A 211 -15.70 25.31 1.67
CA GLN A 211 -17.09 25.56 2.06
C GLN A 211 -18.04 24.52 1.44
N SER A 212 -17.87 24.20 0.15
CA SER A 212 -18.67 23.16 -0.50
C SER A 212 -18.48 21.80 0.16
N LEU A 213 -17.25 21.46 0.55
CA LEU A 213 -16.94 20.24 1.28
C LEU A 213 -17.69 20.20 2.63
N VAL A 214 -17.64 21.30 3.39
CA VAL A 214 -18.34 21.45 4.67
C VAL A 214 -19.85 21.32 4.54
N ASP A 215 -20.45 21.99 3.55
CA ASP A 215 -21.89 21.94 3.31
C ASP A 215 -22.36 20.51 3.03
N ILE A 216 -21.60 19.77 2.22
CA ILE A 216 -21.91 18.37 1.86
C ILE A 216 -21.85 17.47 3.10
N PHE A 217 -20.72 17.39 3.79
CA PHE A 217 -20.62 16.43 4.89
C PHE A 217 -21.53 16.82 6.07
N SER A 218 -21.79 18.12 6.27
CA SER A 218 -22.72 18.59 7.29
C SER A 218 -24.14 18.13 6.97
N TRP A 219 -24.58 18.28 5.71
CA TRP A 219 -25.88 17.80 5.27
C TRP A 219 -26.00 16.27 5.45
N TYR A 220 -24.95 15.53 5.12
CA TYR A 220 -24.92 14.08 5.35
C TYR A 220 -25.07 13.73 6.83
N GLY A 221 -24.38 14.44 7.72
CA GLY A 221 -24.46 14.22 9.16
C GLY A 221 -25.84 14.57 9.75
N ASP A 222 -26.48 15.60 9.22
CA ASP A 222 -27.82 16.05 9.64
C ASP A 222 -28.94 15.12 9.12
N ASN A 223 -28.73 14.45 7.98
CA ASN A 223 -29.74 13.63 7.30
C ASN A 223 -29.45 12.11 7.33
N GLN A 224 -28.46 11.68 8.14
CA GLN A 224 -27.91 10.33 8.11
C GLN A 224 -28.90 9.18 8.38
N ASN A 225 -29.96 9.44 9.16
CA ASN A 225 -30.89 8.40 9.62
C ASN A 225 -31.73 7.75 8.50
N ASP A 226 -32.03 8.50 7.45
CA ASP A 226 -32.83 7.99 6.32
C ASP A 226 -31.95 7.23 5.30
N MET A 227 -30.65 7.54 5.25
CA MET A 227 -29.72 7.10 4.19
C MET A 227 -28.85 5.90 4.60
N ILE A 228 -28.37 5.87 5.85
CA ILE A 228 -27.50 4.79 6.35
C ILE A 228 -28.16 3.41 6.25
N PRO A 229 -29.44 3.21 6.63
CA PRO A 229 -30.03 1.86 6.65
C PRO A 229 -30.16 1.20 5.28
N VAL A 230 -30.11 1.99 4.20
CA VAL A 230 -30.21 1.49 2.82
C VAL A 230 -28.87 1.50 2.10
N ALA A 231 -27.79 1.99 2.73
CA ALA A 231 -26.45 1.97 2.16
C ALA A 231 -25.80 0.61 2.41
N GLY A 232 -25.19 0.03 1.38
CA GLY A 232 -24.37 -1.16 1.53
C GLY A 232 -24.04 -1.82 0.22
N SER A 233 -23.59 -3.08 0.29
CA SER A 233 -23.09 -3.83 -0.86
C SER A 233 -24.06 -3.77 -2.05
N GLY A 234 -23.63 -3.15 -3.14
CA GLY A 234 -24.40 -2.94 -4.36
C GLY A 234 -25.23 -1.66 -4.43
N ASN A 235 -25.30 -0.84 -3.38
CA ASN A 235 -26.19 0.33 -3.26
C ASN A 235 -25.64 1.41 -2.29
N TRP A 236 -24.95 2.44 -2.81
CA TRP A 236 -24.18 3.41 -2.01
C TRP A 236 -24.73 4.85 -2.07
N ASN A 237 -24.58 5.62 -0.98
CA ASN A 237 -24.76 7.07 -1.06
C ASN A 237 -23.53 7.72 -1.71
N ASP A 238 -23.76 8.74 -2.52
CA ASP A 238 -22.72 9.44 -3.29
C ASP A 238 -22.66 10.92 -2.87
N PRO A 239 -21.69 11.32 -2.02
CA PRO A 239 -21.44 12.70 -1.62
C PRO A 239 -20.69 13.51 -2.68
N ASP A 240 -20.59 12.98 -3.91
CA ASP A 240 -19.89 13.55 -5.06
C ASP A 240 -18.36 13.30 -5.05
N MET A 241 -17.69 13.81 -6.08
CA MET A 241 -16.29 13.53 -6.42
C MET A 241 -15.28 13.97 -5.34
N LEU A 242 -14.10 13.34 -5.35
CA LEU A 242 -12.91 13.80 -4.65
C LEU A 242 -12.25 14.93 -5.45
N ILE A 243 -12.05 16.09 -4.82
CA ILE A 243 -11.41 17.29 -5.41
C ILE A 243 -9.96 17.46 -4.97
N ILE A 244 -9.40 16.42 -4.35
CA ILE A 244 -8.00 16.35 -3.89
C ILE A 244 -7.07 16.43 -5.11
N GLY A 245 -6.06 17.30 -5.05
CA GLY A 245 -5.15 17.58 -6.17
C GLY A 245 -5.63 18.67 -7.12
N ASN A 246 -6.72 19.38 -6.79
CA ASN A 246 -7.12 20.61 -7.48
C ASN A 246 -6.59 21.84 -6.73
N PHE A 247 -7.38 22.91 -6.61
CA PHE A 247 -6.89 24.22 -6.19
C PHE A 247 -7.49 24.71 -4.86
N GLY A 248 -8.70 24.28 -4.51
CA GLY A 248 -9.52 24.87 -3.47
C GLY A 248 -9.42 24.23 -2.09
N LEU A 249 -8.69 23.11 -1.96
CA LEU A 249 -8.44 22.46 -0.68
C LEU A 249 -6.97 22.58 -0.26
N SER A 250 -6.74 22.93 1.01
CA SER A 250 -5.43 22.77 1.64
C SER A 250 -5.09 21.28 1.84
N TYR A 251 -3.84 20.99 2.24
CA TYR A 251 -3.43 19.62 2.56
C TYR A 251 -4.28 18.98 3.68
N GLU A 252 -4.56 19.73 4.76
CA GLU A 252 -5.38 19.25 5.88
C GLU A 252 -6.84 19.02 5.45
N GLN A 253 -7.37 19.89 4.60
CA GLN A 253 -8.73 19.77 4.06
C GLN A 253 -8.85 18.60 3.06
N SER A 254 -7.78 18.33 2.31
CA SER A 254 -7.70 17.16 1.42
C SER A 254 -7.70 15.85 2.22
N LYS A 255 -6.94 15.78 3.33
CA LYS A 255 -7.02 14.65 4.28
C LYS A 255 -8.43 14.51 4.84
N LEU A 256 -9.05 15.62 5.24
CA LEU A 256 -10.42 15.64 5.78
C LEU A 256 -11.42 15.05 4.78
N GLN A 257 -11.38 15.46 3.50
CA GLN A 257 -12.26 14.90 2.48
C GLN A 257 -12.07 13.39 2.36
N PHE A 258 -10.83 12.93 2.20
CA PHE A 258 -10.57 11.51 1.98
C PHE A 258 -11.01 10.64 3.16
N ALA A 259 -10.75 11.08 4.38
CA ALA A 259 -11.14 10.39 5.61
C ALA A 259 -12.67 10.30 5.75
N LEU A 260 -13.40 11.40 5.52
CA LEU A 260 -14.86 11.39 5.60
C LEU A 260 -15.49 10.55 4.50
N TRP A 261 -14.99 10.59 3.26
CA TRP A 261 -15.48 9.74 2.18
C TRP A 261 -15.27 8.25 2.50
N ALA A 262 -14.15 7.90 3.12
CA ALA A 262 -13.92 6.55 3.64
C ALA A 262 -14.91 6.16 4.74
N ILE A 263 -15.19 7.03 5.71
CA ILE A 263 -16.19 6.78 6.76
C ILE A 263 -17.60 6.65 6.18
N LEU A 264 -17.95 7.46 5.19
CA LEU A 264 -19.27 7.44 4.55
C LEU A 264 -19.50 6.24 3.64
N ALA A 265 -18.50 5.38 3.44
CA ALA A 265 -18.55 4.28 2.46
C ALA A 265 -18.97 4.78 1.07
N SER A 266 -18.47 5.96 0.69
CA SER A 266 -18.81 6.59 -0.56
C SER A 266 -17.95 6.08 -1.72
N PRO A 267 -18.37 6.31 -2.97
CA PRO A 267 -17.49 6.16 -4.12
C PRO A 267 -16.24 7.04 -3.97
N LEU A 268 -15.08 6.50 -4.33
CA LEU A 268 -13.83 7.27 -4.43
C LEU A 268 -13.59 7.62 -5.90
N LEU A 269 -14.33 8.60 -6.39
CA LEU A 269 -14.27 9.07 -7.77
C LEU A 269 -13.46 10.38 -7.82
N MET A 270 -12.20 10.28 -8.23
CA MET A 270 -11.30 11.44 -8.36
C MET A 270 -11.78 12.34 -9.51
N SER A 271 -11.66 13.65 -9.35
CA SER A 271 -11.79 14.58 -10.48
C SER A 271 -10.69 15.61 -10.40
N ASN A 272 -9.54 15.27 -10.99
CA ASN A 272 -8.32 16.06 -10.96
C ASN A 272 -7.47 15.81 -12.22
N ASP A 273 -6.43 16.61 -12.42
CA ASP A 273 -5.48 16.39 -13.51
C ASP A 273 -4.37 15.44 -13.08
N LEU A 274 -4.52 14.17 -13.41
CA LEU A 274 -3.57 13.12 -13.03
C LEU A 274 -2.19 13.27 -13.69
N ARG A 275 -2.06 14.13 -14.71
CA ARG A 275 -0.78 14.42 -15.38
C ARG A 275 0.10 15.34 -14.53
N ASP A 276 -0.51 16.10 -13.63
CA ASP A 276 0.13 17.18 -12.87
C ASP A 276 -0.29 17.17 -11.39
N ILE A 277 -0.66 15.99 -10.87
CA ILE A 277 -1.06 15.86 -9.47
C ILE A 277 0.17 15.88 -8.56
N ASP A 278 0.16 16.74 -7.55
CA ASP A 278 1.26 16.84 -6.59
C ASP A 278 1.40 15.58 -5.71
N ALA A 279 2.62 15.35 -5.21
CA ALA A 279 2.96 14.15 -4.46
C ALA A 279 2.12 13.99 -3.17
N ARG A 280 1.75 15.08 -2.49
CA ARG A 280 0.98 15.03 -1.23
C ARG A 280 -0.47 14.63 -1.51
N SER A 281 -1.11 15.25 -2.50
CA SER A 281 -2.45 14.86 -2.96
C SER A 281 -2.49 13.43 -3.47
N ARG A 282 -1.46 13.02 -4.22
CA ARG A 282 -1.28 11.64 -4.67
C ARG A 282 -1.13 10.68 -3.48
N GLY A 283 -0.34 11.02 -2.46
CA GLY A 283 -0.16 10.22 -1.26
C GLY A 283 -1.47 9.97 -0.51
N ILE A 284 -2.30 11.01 -0.35
CA ILE A 284 -3.64 10.88 0.24
C ILE A 284 -4.50 9.89 -0.55
N LEU A 285 -4.62 10.10 -1.87
CA LEU A 285 -5.50 9.31 -2.74
C LEU A 285 -5.08 7.83 -2.88
N LEU A 286 -3.83 7.51 -2.59
CA LEU A 286 -3.27 6.16 -2.67
C LEU A 286 -3.13 5.48 -1.31
N ASN A 287 -3.53 6.13 -0.21
CA ASN A 287 -3.40 5.58 1.13
C ASN A 287 -4.21 4.26 1.26
N THR A 288 -3.48 3.14 1.33
CA THR A 288 -4.05 1.79 1.26
C THR A 288 -4.86 1.42 2.50
N GLU A 289 -4.55 1.99 3.66
CA GLU A 289 -5.28 1.73 4.91
C GLU A 289 -6.64 2.43 4.92
N ILE A 290 -6.70 3.67 4.44
CA ILE A 290 -7.96 4.41 4.31
C ILE A 290 -8.80 3.84 3.16
N ILE A 291 -8.17 3.41 2.06
CA ILE A 291 -8.85 2.64 1.00
C ILE A 291 -9.42 1.33 1.58
N ALA A 292 -8.69 0.63 2.45
CA ALA A 292 -9.20 -0.59 3.09
C ALA A 292 -10.40 -0.31 4.00
N VAL A 293 -10.43 0.83 4.71
CA VAL A 293 -11.62 1.30 5.44
C VAL A 293 -12.77 1.54 4.47
N ASN A 294 -12.54 2.26 3.37
CA ASN A 294 -13.57 2.54 2.36
C ASN A 294 -14.16 1.24 1.78
N GLN A 295 -13.28 0.31 1.41
CA GLN A 295 -13.59 -0.97 0.76
C GLN A 295 -13.93 -2.11 1.73
N ASP A 296 -14.15 -1.83 3.01
CA ASP A 296 -14.45 -2.85 4.03
C ASP A 296 -15.68 -3.69 3.66
N LYS A 297 -15.55 -5.01 3.81
CA LYS A 297 -16.54 -6.02 3.38
C LYS A 297 -17.84 -5.99 4.18
N LEU A 298 -17.85 -5.39 5.37
CA LEU A 298 -19.10 -5.20 6.11
C LEU A 298 -20.07 -4.31 5.35
N GLY A 299 -19.53 -3.43 4.49
CA GLY A 299 -20.32 -2.56 3.63
C GLY A 299 -21.29 -1.67 4.39
N LYS A 300 -20.99 -1.32 5.65
CA LYS A 300 -21.80 -0.40 6.44
C LYS A 300 -21.21 1.00 6.36
N GLN A 301 -22.03 1.94 5.90
CA GLN A 301 -21.73 3.36 6.00
C GLN A 301 -21.61 3.78 7.47
N GLY A 302 -20.63 4.63 7.76
CA GLY A 302 -20.44 5.27 9.06
C GLY A 302 -21.37 6.45 9.31
N LYS A 303 -21.24 7.08 10.47
CA LYS A 303 -22.12 8.16 10.94
C LYS A 303 -21.39 9.17 11.81
N ARG A 304 -21.94 10.38 11.91
CA ARG A 304 -21.53 11.36 12.92
C ARG A 304 -22.12 10.95 14.27
N VAL A 305 -21.26 10.85 15.28
CA VAL A 305 -21.65 10.48 16.65
C VAL A 305 -21.55 11.66 17.62
N VAL A 306 -20.63 12.59 17.37
CA VAL A 306 -20.48 13.80 18.18
C VAL A 306 -20.39 15.02 17.26
N GLN A 307 -21.10 16.09 17.63
CA GLN A 307 -20.92 17.42 17.08
C GLN A 307 -20.90 18.43 18.23
N ASN A 308 -19.75 19.06 18.46
CA ASN A 308 -19.62 20.11 19.44
C ASN A 308 -19.54 21.48 18.75
N LYS A 309 -20.68 22.19 18.75
CA LYS A 309 -20.82 23.52 18.13
C LYS A 309 -20.00 24.62 18.82
N LYS A 310 -19.59 24.43 20.08
CA LYS A 310 -18.80 25.43 20.82
C LYS A 310 -17.32 25.33 20.49
N SER A 311 -16.79 24.10 20.38
CA SER A 311 -15.38 23.86 20.01
C SER A 311 -15.18 23.71 18.51
N PHE A 312 -16.25 23.65 17.72
CA PHE A 312 -16.22 23.37 16.27
C PHE A 312 -15.56 22.03 15.95
N THR A 313 -15.82 21.01 16.76
CA THR A 313 -15.22 19.67 16.59
C THR A 313 -16.30 18.62 16.37
N GLU A 314 -15.97 17.60 15.57
CA GLU A 314 -16.88 16.49 15.29
C GLU A 314 -16.14 15.14 15.37
N VAL A 315 -16.90 14.10 15.73
CA VAL A 315 -16.44 12.71 15.72
C VAL A 315 -17.37 11.88 14.85
N TRP A 316 -16.76 11.15 13.92
CA TRP A 316 -17.44 10.25 12.99
C TRP A 316 -16.88 8.84 13.14
N VAL A 317 -17.73 7.83 12.97
CA VAL A 317 -17.32 6.43 13.14
C VAL A 317 -17.91 5.53 12.06
N ARG A 318 -17.11 4.58 11.59
CA ARG A 318 -17.53 3.48 10.72
C ARG A 318 -17.17 2.13 11.35
N PRO A 319 -18.14 1.21 11.55
CA PRO A 319 -17.83 -0.15 11.97
C PRO A 319 -17.15 -0.92 10.82
N LEU A 320 -16.15 -1.73 11.16
CA LEU A 320 -15.38 -2.54 10.22
C LEU A 320 -15.67 -4.04 10.40
N SER A 321 -15.31 -4.83 9.40
CA SER A 321 -15.58 -6.27 9.37
C SER A 321 -14.69 -7.10 10.31
N ASP A 322 -13.55 -6.55 10.74
CA ASP A 322 -12.59 -7.27 11.55
C ASP A 322 -12.81 -7.06 13.06
N CYS A 323 -13.13 -8.13 13.78
CA CYS A 323 -12.97 -8.20 15.24
C CYS A 323 -13.67 -7.09 16.06
N GLY A 324 -14.73 -6.46 15.54
CA GLY A 324 -15.40 -5.34 16.21
C GLY A 324 -14.62 -4.03 16.16
N SER A 325 -13.60 -3.93 15.30
CA SER A 325 -12.86 -2.70 15.03
C SER A 325 -13.77 -1.62 14.46
N VAL A 326 -13.41 -0.37 14.71
CA VAL A 326 -14.05 0.80 14.11
C VAL A 326 -12.99 1.75 13.55
N ALA A 327 -13.30 2.39 12.43
CA ALA A 327 -12.55 3.56 11.97
C ALA A 327 -13.21 4.82 12.55
N VAL A 328 -12.41 5.71 13.13
CA VAL A 328 -12.85 6.94 13.77
C VAL A 328 -12.17 8.12 13.10
N VAL A 329 -12.97 9.12 12.75
CA VAL A 329 -12.52 10.43 12.27
C VAL A 329 -12.79 11.44 13.36
N LEU A 330 -11.74 12.15 13.77
CA LEU A 330 -11.79 13.29 14.67
C LEU A 330 -11.41 14.52 13.87
N LEU A 331 -12.33 15.48 13.72
CA LEU A 331 -12.11 16.67 12.88
C LEU A 331 -12.34 17.96 13.64
N SER A 332 -11.66 19.01 13.18
CA SER A 332 -11.79 20.37 13.71
C SER A 332 -12.11 21.35 12.58
N LEU A 333 -13.22 22.05 12.69
CA LEU A 333 -13.62 23.14 11.80
C LEU A 333 -13.21 24.52 12.34
N ARG A 334 -12.35 24.54 13.36
CA ARG A 334 -11.70 25.77 13.79
C ARG A 334 -10.83 26.33 12.67
N SER A 335 -10.66 27.65 12.66
CA SER A 335 -9.82 28.37 11.71
C SER A 335 -8.59 29.02 12.34
N ASP A 336 -8.40 28.85 13.65
CA ASP A 336 -7.42 29.59 14.44
C ASP A 336 -6.25 28.72 14.94
N LEU A 337 -6.53 27.72 15.80
CA LEU A 337 -5.52 26.92 16.49
C LEU A 337 -5.91 25.44 16.50
N PRO A 338 -4.92 24.52 16.57
CA PRO A 338 -5.19 23.11 16.78
C PRO A 338 -6.01 22.87 18.05
N SER A 339 -6.90 21.88 18.00
CA SER A 339 -7.80 21.52 19.09
C SER A 339 -7.70 20.04 19.42
N ASP A 340 -7.72 19.72 20.71
CA ASP A 340 -7.86 18.33 21.15
C ASP A 340 -9.32 17.88 20.93
N VAL A 341 -9.47 16.79 20.18
CA VAL A 341 -10.76 16.17 19.88
C VAL A 341 -10.73 14.77 20.48
N GLU A 342 -11.73 14.46 21.31
CA GLU A 342 -11.84 13.19 22.00
C GLU A 342 -12.95 12.33 21.41
N ALA A 343 -12.66 11.05 21.20
CA ALA A 343 -13.60 10.00 20.87
C ALA A 343 -13.72 9.05 22.06
N SER A 344 -14.83 9.13 22.81
CA SER A 344 -15.14 8.13 23.84
C SER A 344 -15.49 6.79 23.19
N PHE A 345 -14.99 5.70 23.77
CA PHE A 345 -15.22 4.35 23.27
C PHE A 345 -16.70 3.96 23.28
N SER A 346 -17.49 4.48 24.23
CA SER A 346 -18.94 4.26 24.24
C SER A 346 -19.62 4.89 23.01
N ASP A 347 -19.20 6.09 22.62
CA ASP A 347 -19.82 6.86 21.53
C ASP A 347 -19.49 6.27 20.16
N VAL A 348 -18.25 5.76 20.00
CA VAL A 348 -17.81 5.10 18.76
C VAL A 348 -18.16 3.61 18.71
N GLY A 349 -18.85 3.08 19.72
CA GLY A 349 -19.36 1.70 19.71
C GLY A 349 -18.30 0.62 19.95
N ILE A 350 -17.20 0.96 20.62
CA ILE A 350 -16.23 -0.01 21.12
C ILE A 350 -16.79 -0.66 22.39
N SER A 351 -16.91 -1.99 22.35
CA SER A 351 -17.56 -2.77 23.43
C SER A 351 -16.69 -3.00 24.68
N THR A 352 -15.39 -2.74 24.59
CA THR A 352 -14.40 -2.97 25.65
C THR A 352 -13.95 -1.65 26.28
N LYS A 353 -13.44 -1.70 27.52
CA LYS A 353 -12.82 -0.52 28.14
C LYS A 353 -11.49 -0.10 27.51
N SER A 354 -10.86 -0.99 26.76
CA SER A 354 -9.55 -0.75 26.14
C SER A 354 -9.56 -1.13 24.67
N ALA A 355 -8.88 -0.33 23.84
CA ALA A 355 -8.69 -0.59 22.42
C ALA A 355 -7.29 -0.15 21.98
N CYS A 356 -6.73 -0.88 21.01
CA CYS A 356 -5.50 -0.47 20.34
C CYS A 356 -5.82 0.55 19.25
N ALA A 357 -5.10 1.67 19.23
CA ALA A 357 -5.26 2.72 18.23
C ALA A 357 -4.13 2.68 17.19
N ARG A 358 -4.48 2.87 15.93
CA ARG A 358 -3.56 3.04 14.80
C ARG A 358 -3.94 4.28 14.01
N ASP A 359 -2.99 5.20 13.80
CA ASP A 359 -3.16 6.34 12.92
C ASP A 359 -3.04 5.88 11.46
N LEU A 360 -4.07 6.19 10.66
CA LEU A 360 -4.16 5.73 9.28
C LEU A 360 -3.49 6.68 8.27
N PHE A 361 -3.27 7.94 8.63
CA PHE A 361 -2.49 8.87 7.80
C PHE A 361 -0.99 8.75 8.08
N ALA A 362 -0.61 8.57 9.35
CA ALA A 362 0.78 8.39 9.75
C ALA A 362 1.26 6.92 9.65
N HIS A 363 0.35 5.98 9.34
CA HIS A 363 0.64 4.53 9.32
C HIS A 363 1.27 4.03 10.64
N GLN A 364 0.94 4.67 11.75
CA GLN A 364 1.62 4.50 13.04
C GLN A 364 0.73 3.76 14.04
N GLN A 365 1.30 2.77 14.73
CA GLN A 365 0.64 2.16 15.88
C GLN A 365 0.79 3.09 17.10
N LEU A 366 -0.31 3.59 17.65
CA LEU A 366 -0.30 4.54 18.77
C LEU A 366 -0.33 3.85 20.15
N GLY A 367 -0.59 2.54 20.18
CA GLY A 367 -0.62 1.73 21.39
C GLY A 367 -2.04 1.54 21.94
N MET A 368 -2.13 1.20 23.23
CA MET A 368 -3.39 0.91 23.92
C MET A 368 -3.93 2.14 24.64
N TYR A 369 -5.22 2.38 24.47
CA TYR A 369 -5.95 3.45 25.13
C TYR A 369 -7.10 2.87 25.96
N ASN A 370 -7.48 3.61 27.02
CA ASN A 370 -8.54 3.22 27.95
C ASN A 370 -9.65 4.26 27.91
N GLU A 371 -10.89 3.80 27.75
CA GLU A 371 -12.16 4.54 27.79
C GLU A 371 -12.36 5.61 26.69
N SER A 372 -11.31 6.26 26.22
CA SER A 372 -11.35 7.21 25.10
C SER A 372 -10.03 7.26 24.34
N PHE A 373 -10.07 7.87 23.15
CA PHE A 373 -8.90 8.25 22.37
C PHE A 373 -8.99 9.74 22.03
N THR A 374 -7.91 10.49 22.28
CA THR A 374 -7.84 11.93 22.02
C THR A 374 -6.71 12.23 21.05
N ALA A 375 -7.00 13.02 20.02
CA ALA A 375 -6.03 13.50 19.05
C ALA A 375 -6.02 15.03 19.01
N ARG A 376 -4.83 15.61 18.82
CA ARG A 376 -4.67 17.03 18.56
C ARG A 376 -4.82 17.28 17.07
N VAL A 377 -5.88 17.99 16.67
CA VAL A 377 -6.28 18.16 15.27
C VAL A 377 -6.06 19.60 14.82
N ASN A 378 -5.39 19.78 13.69
CA ASN A 378 -5.13 21.08 13.07
C ASN A 378 -6.44 21.80 12.63
N PRO A 379 -6.45 23.14 12.52
CA PRO A 379 -7.57 23.89 11.95
C PRO A 379 -7.97 23.36 10.57
N SER A 380 -9.26 23.18 10.34
CA SER A 380 -9.81 22.54 9.12
C SER A 380 -9.23 21.17 8.77
N GLY A 381 -8.65 20.48 9.75
CA GLY A 381 -7.95 19.21 9.59
C GLY A 381 -8.64 18.02 10.22
N VAL A 382 -7.96 16.88 10.14
CA VAL A 382 -8.49 15.59 10.58
C VAL A 382 -7.40 14.69 11.18
N ALA A 383 -7.78 13.92 12.19
CA ALA A 383 -7.11 12.68 12.56
C ALA A 383 -8.02 11.51 12.22
N MET A 384 -7.47 10.45 11.59
CA MET A 384 -8.21 9.24 11.29
C MET A 384 -7.49 8.06 11.93
N VAL A 385 -8.19 7.36 12.83
CA VAL A 385 -7.63 6.22 13.55
C VAL A 385 -8.49 4.97 13.39
N LYS A 386 -7.85 3.81 13.35
CA LYS A 386 -8.52 2.54 13.56
C LYS A 386 -8.39 2.13 15.03
N LEU A 387 -9.53 1.96 15.69
CA LEU A 387 -9.61 1.42 17.05
C LEU A 387 -9.99 -0.05 16.99
N THR A 388 -9.14 -0.91 17.53
CA THR A 388 -9.34 -2.37 17.57
C THR A 388 -9.55 -2.80 19.03
N PRO A 389 -10.74 -3.33 19.39
CA PRO A 389 -10.97 -3.79 20.76
C PRO A 389 -10.12 -5.03 21.06
N ILE A 390 -9.77 -5.22 22.33
CA ILE A 390 -9.06 -6.43 22.77
C ILE A 390 -10.02 -7.62 22.65
N CYS A 391 -9.84 -8.43 21.62
CA CYS A 391 -10.63 -9.65 21.45
C CYS A 391 -10.24 -10.68 22.51
N GLU A 392 -11.06 -10.83 23.55
CA GLU A 392 -11.05 -12.06 24.34
C GLU A 392 -11.45 -13.23 23.42
N LYS A 393 -10.48 -14.02 22.98
CA LYS A 393 -10.77 -15.32 22.38
C LYS A 393 -11.62 -16.11 23.39
N LYS A 394 -12.90 -16.32 23.09
CA LYS A 394 -13.77 -17.24 23.85
C LYS A 394 -13.05 -18.59 23.96
N LYS A 395 -12.47 -18.86 25.14
CA LYS A 395 -11.87 -20.14 25.47
C LYS A 395 -12.97 -21.20 25.43
N LYS A 396 -13.04 -21.99 24.35
CA LYS A 396 -13.70 -23.31 24.42
C LYS A 396 -12.97 -24.12 25.50
N SER A 397 -13.71 -24.54 26.50
CA SER A 397 -13.21 -25.25 27.67
C SER A 397 -12.56 -26.58 27.28
N LEU A 398 -11.24 -26.62 27.22
CA LEU A 398 -10.50 -27.86 27.38
C LEU A 398 -10.05 -27.93 28.85
N LYS A 399 -10.78 -28.74 29.63
CA LYS A 399 -10.38 -29.12 30.98
C LYS A 399 -8.99 -29.74 30.93
N LYS A 400 -7.97 -29.02 31.41
CA LYS A 400 -6.70 -29.63 31.83
C LYS A 400 -6.43 -29.24 33.28
N LYS A 401 -6.27 -30.29 34.09
CA LYS A 401 -6.11 -30.27 35.55
C LYS A 401 -5.01 -29.31 35.99
N ARG A 402 -5.28 -28.56 37.07
CA ARG A 402 -4.31 -27.80 37.85
C ARG A 402 -3.20 -28.73 38.34
N GLY A 403 -1.98 -28.53 37.84
CA GLY A 403 -0.73 -28.95 38.48
C GLY A 403 -0.15 -27.74 39.22
N LYS A 404 0.31 -27.99 40.45
CA LYS A 404 0.82 -27.01 41.42
C LYS A 404 1.97 -26.16 40.86
N GLY A 405 2.07 -24.94 41.38
CA GLY A 405 3.05 -23.94 41.01
C GLY A 405 4.49 -24.45 41.01
N LYS A 406 5.22 -23.98 40.00
CA LYS A 406 6.65 -23.69 40.07
C LYS A 406 6.80 -22.26 39.53
N GLU A 407 7.60 -21.46 40.23
CA GLU A 407 8.11 -20.19 39.74
C GLU A 407 8.51 -20.33 38.27
N ILE A 408 7.95 -19.46 37.43
CA ILE A 408 8.52 -19.22 36.12
C ILE A 408 9.57 -18.15 36.34
N THR A 409 10.78 -18.62 36.62
CA THR A 409 12.01 -17.93 36.25
C THR A 409 11.90 -17.49 34.79
N PHE A 410 12.25 -16.25 34.49
CA PHE A 410 12.39 -15.76 33.13
C PHE A 410 13.53 -16.51 32.42
N PRO A 411 13.32 -17.09 31.23
CA PRO A 411 14.34 -17.15 30.19
C PRO A 411 13.86 -16.22 29.05
N ASN A 412 14.62 -15.30 28.49
CA ASN A 412 16.05 -15.31 28.23
C ASN A 412 16.49 -13.84 28.21
N LYS A 413 17.65 -13.52 28.79
CA LYS A 413 18.22 -12.16 28.83
C LYS A 413 18.83 -11.71 27.48
N ASP A 414 18.65 -12.52 26.43
CA ASP A 414 19.42 -12.42 25.18
C ASP A 414 18.54 -12.21 23.93
N ALA A 415 17.25 -11.86 24.06
CA ALA A 415 16.47 -11.41 22.91
C ALA A 415 16.79 -9.94 22.65
N VAL A 416 17.62 -9.68 21.63
CA VAL A 416 17.89 -8.34 21.13
C VAL A 416 16.56 -7.73 20.67
N VAL A 417 16.12 -6.66 21.33
CA VAL A 417 14.95 -5.86 20.92
C VAL A 417 15.48 -4.82 19.94
N GLY A 418 15.14 -4.90 18.66
CA GLY A 418 15.60 -3.95 17.66
C GLY A 418 14.95 -2.56 17.77
N LEU A 419 15.37 -1.63 16.91
CA LEU A 419 14.71 -0.34 16.71
C LEU A 419 13.27 -0.55 16.22
N ASP A 420 12.30 -0.49 17.13
CA ASP A 420 10.87 -0.68 16.80
C ASP A 420 10.25 0.64 16.33
N ASN A 421 10.68 1.11 15.16
CA ASN A 421 10.08 2.24 14.45
C ASN A 421 9.01 1.81 13.43
N GLY A 422 8.67 0.51 13.39
CA GLY A 422 7.73 -0.07 12.43
C GLY A 422 8.23 -0.15 10.98
N LEU A 423 9.51 0.19 10.73
CA LEU A 423 10.15 0.10 9.41
C LEU A 423 10.95 -1.20 9.27
N ALA A 424 11.35 -1.52 8.03
CA ALA A 424 12.18 -2.69 7.71
C ALA A 424 11.65 -4.03 8.28
N LEU A 425 10.33 -4.27 8.28
CA LEU A 425 9.74 -5.55 8.74
C LEU A 425 10.15 -6.75 7.86
N THR A 426 10.55 -6.47 6.63
CA THR A 426 11.34 -7.33 5.74
C THR A 426 12.59 -6.54 5.29
N PRO A 427 13.64 -7.21 4.77
CA PRO A 427 14.83 -6.50 4.30
C PRO A 427 14.48 -5.45 3.24
N PRO A 428 15.01 -4.22 3.31
CA PRO A 428 14.70 -3.18 2.33
C PRO A 428 15.26 -3.53 0.95
N MET A 429 14.57 -3.13 -0.10
CA MET A 429 15.02 -3.31 -1.48
C MET A 429 15.00 -1.97 -2.21
N GLY A 430 16.01 -1.68 -3.00
CA GLY A 430 16.15 -0.36 -3.64
C GLY A 430 17.33 -0.25 -4.57
N TRP A 431 17.75 0.99 -4.81
CA TRP A 431 18.88 1.34 -5.65
C TRP A 431 19.66 2.51 -5.06
N MET A 432 20.98 2.51 -5.24
CA MET A 432 21.87 3.62 -4.87
C MET A 432 23.02 3.80 -5.88
N ASP A 433 23.58 5.00 -5.91
CA ASP A 433 24.51 5.49 -6.93
C ASP A 433 25.97 5.05 -6.74
N TRP A 434 26.36 4.64 -5.53
CA TRP A 434 27.77 4.50 -5.14
C TRP A 434 28.63 3.58 -6.02
N GLU A 435 28.33 2.29 -6.16
CA GLU A 435 29.26 1.36 -6.84
C GLU A 435 29.44 1.68 -8.33
N ARG A 436 28.32 1.91 -9.03
CA ARG A 436 28.35 2.14 -10.49
C ARG A 436 28.80 3.54 -10.88
N PHE A 437 28.33 4.56 -10.16
CA PHE A 437 28.50 5.97 -10.55
C PHE A 437 29.55 6.71 -9.71
N ARG A 438 29.81 6.24 -8.48
CA ARG A 438 30.83 6.78 -7.55
C ARG A 438 30.65 8.29 -7.35
N CYS A 439 31.64 8.98 -6.79
CA CYS A 439 31.61 10.43 -6.60
C CYS A 439 31.84 11.26 -7.89
N ASN A 440 31.40 10.80 -9.07
CA ASN A 440 31.57 11.59 -10.30
C ASN A 440 30.63 12.79 -10.28
N ILE A 441 31.15 14.02 -10.26
CA ILE A 441 30.35 15.26 -10.26
C ILE A 441 30.63 16.16 -11.48
N ASP A 442 31.51 15.75 -12.41
CA ASP A 442 31.86 16.56 -13.60
C ASP A 442 30.84 16.34 -14.73
N CYS A 443 29.63 16.88 -14.54
CA CYS A 443 28.53 16.77 -15.50
C CYS A 443 28.79 17.45 -16.85
N ASN A 444 29.86 18.25 -16.98
CA ASN A 444 30.22 18.83 -18.27
C ASN A 444 30.98 17.83 -19.15
N LYS A 445 31.84 17.01 -18.55
CA LYS A 445 32.62 15.99 -19.27
C LYS A 445 31.91 14.65 -19.35
N ASP A 446 31.09 14.33 -18.36
CA ASP A 446 30.37 13.06 -18.27
C ASP A 446 28.92 13.27 -17.82
N PRO A 447 28.09 13.95 -18.66
CA PRO A 447 26.73 14.35 -18.30
C PRO A 447 25.80 13.17 -17.98
N GLU A 448 26.10 11.98 -18.51
CA GLU A 448 25.26 10.79 -18.36
C GLU A 448 25.59 9.99 -17.10
N ASN A 449 26.76 10.17 -16.50
CA ASN A 449 27.19 9.35 -15.34
C ASN A 449 27.61 10.18 -14.12
N CYS A 450 27.56 11.51 -14.21
CA CYS A 450 27.73 12.34 -13.01
C CYS A 450 26.52 12.19 -12.08
N ILE A 451 26.76 12.20 -10.77
CA ILE A 451 25.72 12.35 -9.75
C ILE A 451 25.02 13.69 -9.99
N SER A 452 23.78 13.60 -10.45
CA SER A 452 22.95 14.74 -10.79
C SER A 452 21.48 14.37 -10.69
N GLU A 453 20.61 15.37 -10.53
CA GLU A 453 19.16 15.19 -10.60
C GLU A 453 18.73 14.42 -11.88
N HIS A 454 19.45 14.62 -12.98
CA HIS A 454 19.19 13.91 -14.24
C HIS A 454 19.42 12.40 -14.12
N LEU A 455 20.60 11.99 -13.63
CA LEU A 455 20.94 10.58 -13.44
C LEU A 455 19.93 9.90 -12.51
N ILE A 456 19.64 10.54 -11.37
CA ILE A 456 18.78 9.94 -10.36
C ILE A 456 17.34 9.80 -10.88
N LYS A 457 16.83 10.81 -11.60
CA LYS A 457 15.52 10.71 -12.28
C LYS A 457 15.49 9.57 -13.28
N GLN A 458 16.53 9.36 -14.07
CA GLN A 458 16.56 8.22 -14.99
C GLN A 458 16.48 6.87 -14.26
N MET A 459 17.25 6.70 -13.17
CA MET A 459 17.21 5.46 -12.38
C MET A 459 15.85 5.24 -11.72
N ALA A 460 15.25 6.30 -11.19
CA ALA A 460 13.88 6.30 -10.68
C ALA A 460 12.87 5.82 -11.72
N ASP A 461 13.04 6.22 -12.97
CA ASP A 461 12.10 5.94 -14.05
C ASP A 461 12.16 4.47 -14.42
N HIS A 462 13.36 3.96 -14.61
CA HIS A 462 13.56 2.52 -14.86
C HIS A 462 13.05 1.68 -13.69
N LEU A 463 13.28 2.10 -12.43
CA LEU A 463 12.68 1.39 -11.29
C LEU A 463 11.15 1.37 -11.32
N ALA A 464 10.55 2.52 -11.64
CA ALA A 464 9.10 2.69 -11.62
C ALA A 464 8.37 2.05 -12.82
N GLU A 465 9.05 1.93 -13.97
CA GLU A 465 8.48 1.55 -15.26
C GLU A 465 8.86 0.11 -15.68
N ASP A 466 10.07 -0.36 -15.35
CA ASP A 466 10.60 -1.64 -15.86
C ASP A 466 10.35 -2.83 -14.92
N GLY A 467 9.44 -2.66 -13.96
CA GLY A 467 8.94 -3.74 -13.10
C GLY A 467 9.71 -3.97 -11.79
N TYR A 468 10.80 -3.25 -11.53
CA TYR A 468 11.56 -3.33 -10.28
C TYR A 468 10.74 -2.85 -9.08
N ARG A 469 10.04 -1.72 -9.18
CA ARG A 469 9.13 -1.27 -8.11
C ARG A 469 8.08 -2.31 -7.80
N ASP A 470 7.47 -2.88 -8.83
CA ASP A 470 6.47 -3.91 -8.66
C ASP A 470 7.08 -5.17 -8.02
N ALA A 471 8.40 -5.38 -8.17
CA ALA A 471 9.22 -6.43 -7.53
C ALA A 471 9.58 -6.18 -6.08
N GLY A 472 9.38 -4.96 -5.58
CA GLY A 472 9.64 -4.58 -4.19
C GLY A 472 10.79 -3.58 -4.04
N TYR A 473 11.49 -3.23 -5.13
CA TYR A 473 12.54 -2.20 -5.11
C TYR A 473 11.91 -0.80 -4.96
N GLU A 474 11.77 -0.35 -3.72
CA GLU A 474 11.01 0.85 -3.37
C GLU A 474 11.88 2.07 -3.03
N TYR A 475 13.14 1.87 -2.64
CA TYR A 475 14.03 2.96 -2.22
C TYR A 475 14.97 3.41 -3.37
N VAL A 476 15.19 4.72 -3.49
CA VAL A 476 16.23 5.30 -4.37
C VAL A 476 17.04 6.31 -3.60
N SER A 477 18.35 6.09 -3.48
CA SER A 477 19.22 7.00 -2.73
C SER A 477 19.74 8.16 -3.58
N ILE A 478 19.65 9.36 -2.99
CA ILE A 478 19.96 10.77 -3.37
C ILE A 478 19.13 11.47 -4.45
N ASP A 479 18.17 12.28 -3.98
CA ASP A 479 17.30 13.33 -4.58
C ASP A 479 16.27 12.95 -5.67
N LEU A 480 15.02 12.68 -5.22
CA LEU A 480 13.81 12.52 -6.03
C LEU A 480 12.56 12.97 -5.29
N HIS A 481 11.93 14.06 -5.73
CA HIS A 481 10.59 14.46 -5.29
C HIS A 481 9.57 14.45 -6.43
N SER A 482 9.21 13.27 -6.99
CA SER A 482 7.97 13.17 -7.81
C SER A 482 7.46 11.76 -8.21
N LYS A 483 8.13 10.66 -7.85
CA LYS A 483 7.73 9.30 -8.28
C LYS A 483 7.47 8.44 -7.05
N ARG A 484 6.63 7.39 -7.11
CA ARG A 484 6.18 6.57 -5.95
C ARG A 484 7.30 5.71 -5.31
N LEU A 485 8.51 6.24 -5.24
CA LEU A 485 9.70 5.66 -4.65
C LEU A 485 10.01 6.43 -3.38
N LYS A 486 10.63 5.76 -2.42
CA LYS A 486 11.06 6.33 -1.15
C LYS A 486 12.41 7.00 -1.34
N LEU A 487 12.55 8.22 -0.81
CA LEU A 487 13.76 9.02 -0.96
C LEU A 487 14.83 8.52 0.02
N GLY A 488 15.93 8.04 -0.51
CA GLY A 488 17.14 7.75 0.25
C GLY A 488 18.10 8.94 0.24
N MET A 489 18.92 9.08 1.28
CA MET A 489 20.01 10.05 1.32
C MET A 489 21.25 9.47 1.99
N TYR A 490 22.39 10.06 1.64
CA TYR A 490 23.68 9.78 2.26
C TYR A 490 24.02 10.89 3.26
N ALA A 491 24.50 10.50 4.43
CA ALA A 491 25.10 11.37 5.43
C ALA A 491 26.29 10.66 6.09
N ASP A 492 27.03 11.39 6.92
CA ASP A 492 28.13 10.85 7.69
C ASP A 492 28.04 11.37 9.13
N TYR A 493 28.22 10.48 10.10
CA TYR A 493 28.24 10.84 11.51
C TYR A 493 29.41 11.76 11.86
N GLY A 494 30.57 11.63 11.23
CA GLY A 494 31.79 12.33 11.63
C GLY A 494 31.87 13.80 11.22
N PHE A 495 33.06 14.39 11.33
CA PHE A 495 33.28 15.80 10.98
C PHE A 495 33.15 16.06 9.48
N LEU A 496 33.49 15.06 8.66
CA LEU A 496 33.43 15.10 7.22
C LEU A 496 32.87 13.76 6.72
N THR A 497 32.16 13.80 5.59
CA THR A 497 31.88 12.61 4.77
C THR A 497 33.18 11.97 4.28
N CYS A 498 33.13 10.72 3.84
CA CYS A 498 34.28 10.02 3.26
C CYS A 498 34.89 10.73 2.03
N ALA A 499 34.13 11.60 1.35
CA ALA A 499 34.59 12.42 0.24
C ALA A 499 35.08 13.83 0.65
N GLY A 500 35.07 14.16 1.95
CA GLY A 500 35.58 15.42 2.50
C GLY A 500 34.57 16.58 2.56
N TYR A 501 33.29 16.33 2.30
CA TYR A 501 32.19 17.30 2.53
C TYR A 501 31.76 17.34 4.00
N PRO A 502 31.02 18.37 4.45
CA PRO A 502 30.57 18.46 5.85
C PRO A 502 29.83 17.21 6.34
N GLY A 503 30.20 16.72 7.52
CA GLY A 503 29.48 15.65 8.23
C GLY A 503 28.64 16.20 9.41
N SER A 504 27.94 15.32 10.11
CA SER A 504 26.87 15.70 11.03
C SER A 504 27.26 15.76 12.51
N ILE A 505 28.50 15.45 12.91
CA ILE A 505 28.85 15.20 14.33
C ILE A 505 28.48 16.35 15.29
N ASP A 506 28.61 17.60 14.84
CA ASP A 506 28.33 18.82 15.62
C ASP A 506 26.91 19.39 15.34
N HIS A 507 26.15 18.75 14.45
CA HIS A 507 24.88 19.24 13.90
C HIS A 507 23.79 18.16 13.83
N ILE A 508 23.93 17.06 14.59
CA ILE A 508 23.07 15.88 14.50
C ILE A 508 21.58 16.22 14.59
N GLU A 509 21.16 17.06 15.55
CA GLU A 509 19.77 17.46 15.69
C GLU A 509 19.28 18.35 14.54
N GLN A 510 20.11 19.28 14.05
CA GLN A 510 19.78 20.15 12.93
C GLN A 510 19.66 19.37 11.62
N ASP A 511 20.60 18.46 11.38
CA ASP A 511 20.65 17.63 10.18
C ASP A 511 19.49 16.63 10.19
N ALA A 512 19.19 16.00 11.34
CA ALA A 512 18.01 15.15 11.48
C ALA A 512 16.71 15.90 11.13
N GLN A 513 16.52 17.11 11.67
CA GLN A 513 15.37 17.97 11.31
C GLN A 513 15.37 18.34 9.82
N THR A 514 16.55 18.57 9.24
CA THR A 514 16.70 18.89 7.83
C THR A 514 16.27 17.70 6.96
N PHE A 515 16.77 16.50 7.21
CA PHE A 515 16.37 15.28 6.49
C PHE A 515 14.87 15.00 6.63
N ALA A 516 14.31 15.19 7.82
CA ALA A 516 12.88 15.05 8.03
C ALA A 516 12.07 16.10 7.26
N SER A 517 12.54 17.35 7.21
CA SER A 517 11.91 18.43 6.44
C SER A 517 11.99 18.23 4.93
N TRP A 518 13.03 17.55 4.45
CA TRP A 518 13.20 17.10 3.07
C TRP A 518 12.46 15.80 2.77
N GLU A 519 11.65 15.31 3.70
CA GLU A 519 10.87 14.10 3.53
C GLU A 519 11.72 12.86 3.16
N VAL A 520 12.94 12.76 3.68
CA VAL A 520 13.81 11.57 3.50
C VAL A 520 13.16 10.34 4.17
N ASP A 521 13.17 9.20 3.50
CA ASP A 521 12.60 7.92 3.98
C ASP A 521 13.66 6.89 4.36
N TYR A 522 14.87 6.99 3.78
CA TYR A 522 16.01 6.11 4.03
C TYR A 522 17.27 6.97 4.20
N LEU A 523 18.06 6.73 5.23
CA LEU A 523 19.30 7.45 5.46
C LEU A 523 20.43 6.45 5.68
N LYS A 524 21.42 6.49 4.80
CA LYS A 524 22.71 5.81 4.99
C LYS A 524 23.64 6.75 5.74
N VAL A 525 24.15 6.32 6.88
CA VAL A 525 25.04 7.12 7.74
C VAL A 525 26.37 6.41 7.93
N ASP A 526 27.39 6.96 7.27
CA ASP A 526 28.78 6.53 7.39
C ASP A 526 29.42 7.07 8.68
N GLY A 527 30.64 6.63 8.96
CA GLY A 527 31.42 7.05 10.14
C GLY A 527 32.80 7.58 9.79
N CYS A 528 33.01 8.16 8.60
CA CYS A 528 34.30 8.70 8.23
C CYS A 528 34.70 9.89 9.12
N TYR A 529 36.00 10.05 9.35
CA TYR A 529 36.53 11.15 10.16
C TYR A 529 35.93 11.26 11.58
N ALA A 530 35.46 10.15 12.15
CA ALA A 530 35.04 10.02 13.54
C ALA A 530 35.85 8.93 14.26
N ASP A 531 35.91 9.00 15.59
CA ASP A 531 36.53 7.96 16.42
C ASP A 531 35.56 6.75 16.56
N PRO A 532 35.89 5.56 16.03
CA PRO A 532 35.04 4.38 16.14
C PRO A 532 34.73 3.95 17.59
N ALA A 533 35.57 4.33 18.56
CA ALA A 533 35.30 4.08 19.98
C ALA A 533 34.10 4.86 20.52
N LEU A 534 33.63 5.90 19.81
CA LEU A 534 32.49 6.72 20.19
C LEU A 534 31.19 6.31 19.48
N PHE A 535 31.20 5.28 18.63
CA PHE A 535 30.03 4.92 17.83
C PHE A 535 28.87 4.37 18.69
N ASP A 536 29.20 3.72 19.82
CA ASP A 536 28.24 3.32 20.86
C ASP A 536 27.49 4.49 21.53
N VAL A 537 27.91 5.72 21.25
CA VAL A 537 27.25 6.96 21.71
C VAL A 537 26.72 7.77 20.52
N GLY A 538 27.50 7.87 19.45
CA GLY A 538 27.21 8.68 18.27
C GLY A 538 25.97 8.24 17.50
N TYR A 539 25.94 6.99 17.04
CA TYR A 539 24.79 6.45 16.30
C TYR A 539 23.50 6.42 17.13
N PRO A 540 23.52 6.08 18.44
CA PRO A 540 22.34 6.22 19.28
C PRO A 540 21.83 7.66 19.42
N LYS A 541 22.72 8.66 19.51
CA LYS A 541 22.31 10.08 19.47
C LYS A 541 21.65 10.44 18.15
N PHE A 542 22.24 10.01 17.04
CA PHE A 542 21.68 10.20 15.70
C PHE A 542 20.28 9.59 15.57
N THR A 543 20.11 8.37 16.06
CA THR A 543 18.83 7.67 16.12
C THR A 543 17.80 8.42 16.95
N GLN A 544 18.20 8.93 18.12
CA GLN A 544 17.33 9.73 18.99
C GLN A 544 16.92 11.04 18.29
N ALA A 545 17.84 11.71 17.61
CA ALA A 545 17.56 12.93 16.87
C ALA A 545 16.58 12.68 15.72
N LEU A 546 16.78 11.63 14.92
CA LEU A 546 15.85 11.22 13.87
C LEU A 546 14.47 10.90 14.43
N ASN A 547 14.38 10.12 15.51
CA ASN A 547 13.11 9.80 16.17
C ASN A 547 12.40 11.07 16.72
N ALA A 548 13.16 12.04 17.22
CA ALA A 548 12.63 13.29 17.75
C ALA A 548 12.00 14.19 16.67
N THR A 549 12.31 13.97 15.39
CA THR A 549 11.66 14.68 14.27
C THR A 549 10.19 14.28 14.09
N GLY A 550 9.80 13.11 14.58
CA GLY A 550 8.47 12.53 14.36
C GLY A 550 8.25 11.93 12.96
N ARG A 551 9.23 12.01 12.05
CA ARG A 551 9.21 11.32 10.76
C ARG A 551 9.88 9.94 10.90
N PRO A 552 9.23 8.84 10.51
CA PRO A 552 9.89 7.55 10.39
C PRO A 552 10.93 7.58 9.26
N ILE A 553 12.21 7.40 9.58
CA ILE A 553 13.32 7.33 8.63
C ILE A 553 14.05 6.00 8.86
N LEU A 554 14.21 5.19 7.81
CA LEU A 554 14.97 3.94 7.89
C LEU A 554 16.45 4.28 7.97
N LEU A 555 17.12 3.87 9.05
CA LEU A 555 18.53 4.17 9.26
C LEU A 555 19.42 2.96 8.90
N SER A 556 20.28 3.14 7.89
CA SER A 556 21.36 2.23 7.54
C SER A 556 22.68 2.74 8.12
N CYS A 557 23.27 1.97 9.03
CA CYS A 557 24.45 2.38 9.79
C CYS A 557 25.71 1.66 9.31
N GLU A 558 26.81 2.38 9.20
CA GLU A 558 28.12 1.79 8.93
C GLU A 558 28.91 1.35 10.18
N TRP A 559 28.28 1.41 11.33
CA TRP A 559 28.90 1.25 12.64
C TRP A 559 29.82 0.01 12.78
N PRO A 560 29.39 -1.25 12.49
CA PRO A 560 30.18 -2.43 12.81
C PRO A 560 31.47 -2.57 12.00
N ASP A 561 31.48 -2.18 10.72
CA ASP A 561 32.67 -2.24 9.86
C ASP A 561 33.81 -1.38 10.45
N TYR A 562 33.52 -0.11 10.77
CA TYR A 562 34.53 0.83 11.27
C TYR A 562 35.09 0.40 12.63
N GLN A 563 34.25 -0.09 13.54
CA GLN A 563 34.71 -0.62 14.82
C GLN A 563 35.61 -1.85 14.62
N SER A 564 35.19 -2.77 13.75
CA SER A 564 35.96 -3.99 13.45
C SER A 564 37.32 -3.67 12.84
N ARG A 565 37.40 -2.71 11.90
CA ARG A 565 38.67 -2.22 11.33
C ARG A 565 39.58 -1.54 12.35
N ALA A 566 39.01 -0.93 13.38
CA ALA A 566 39.74 -0.36 14.50
C ALA A 566 40.14 -1.38 15.58
N GLY A 567 39.81 -2.68 15.41
CA GLY A 567 40.06 -3.73 16.40
C GLY A 567 39.09 -3.69 17.60
N ILE A 568 37.97 -2.98 17.47
CA ILE A 568 36.92 -2.85 18.49
C ILE A 568 35.83 -3.86 18.14
N LYS A 569 35.41 -4.66 19.13
CA LYS A 569 34.34 -5.64 18.94
C LYS A 569 32.97 -4.93 18.95
N PRO A 570 32.17 -4.99 17.86
CA PRO A 570 30.87 -4.33 17.82
C PRO A 570 29.85 -4.94 18.79
N ASP A 571 29.05 -4.09 19.44
CA ASP A 571 27.87 -4.52 20.21
C ASP A 571 26.64 -4.61 19.29
N TYR A 572 26.45 -5.77 18.68
CA TYR A 572 25.31 -6.03 17.80
C TYR A 572 23.94 -5.85 18.46
N ALA A 573 23.85 -5.98 19.78
CA ALA A 573 22.59 -5.73 20.48
C ALA A 573 22.29 -4.22 20.54
N ALA A 574 23.32 -3.38 20.73
CA ALA A 574 23.20 -1.93 20.65
C ALA A 574 22.95 -1.45 19.22
N ILE A 575 23.65 -2.03 18.24
CA ILE A 575 23.45 -1.71 16.82
C ILE A 575 22.01 -2.01 16.41
N ALA A 576 21.50 -3.22 16.67
CA ALA A 576 20.13 -3.58 16.33
C ALA A 576 19.07 -2.70 17.01
N ARG A 577 19.34 -2.19 18.23
CA ARG A 577 18.46 -1.24 18.93
C ARG A 577 18.38 0.15 18.27
N ASN A 578 19.39 0.52 17.48
CA ASN A 578 19.55 1.87 16.98
C ASN A 578 19.56 1.97 15.45
N CYS A 579 19.74 0.86 14.73
CA CYS A 579 19.87 0.82 13.28
C CYS A 579 18.89 -0.18 12.68
N ASN A 580 18.30 0.15 11.52
CA ASN A 580 17.44 -0.77 10.78
C ASN A 580 18.24 -1.70 9.86
N THR A 581 19.40 -1.25 9.39
CA THR A 581 20.36 -2.08 8.64
C THR A 581 21.78 -1.68 9.03
N TRP A 582 22.76 -2.58 8.87
CA TRP A 582 24.16 -2.23 9.09
C TRP A 582 25.14 -3.03 8.24
N ARG A 583 26.15 -2.36 7.69
CA ARG A 583 27.22 -3.04 6.94
C ARG A 583 28.21 -3.70 7.89
N ASN A 584 28.59 -4.92 7.56
CA ASN A 584 29.49 -5.73 8.40
C ASN A 584 30.91 -5.82 7.85
N TYR A 585 31.13 -5.43 6.59
CA TYR A 585 32.40 -5.60 5.89
C TYR A 585 32.71 -4.41 4.99
N GLN A 586 33.89 -4.42 4.37
CA GLN A 586 34.33 -3.38 3.41
C GLN A 586 33.36 -3.27 2.22
N ASP A 587 33.41 -2.12 1.56
CA ASP A 587 32.56 -1.85 0.40
C ASP A 587 32.69 -2.97 -0.62
N VAL A 588 31.55 -3.42 -1.15
CA VAL A 588 31.54 -4.29 -2.32
C VAL A 588 32.28 -3.58 -3.46
N GLN A 589 32.90 -4.34 -4.34
CA GLN A 589 33.50 -3.85 -5.56
C GLN A 589 32.96 -4.69 -6.70
N ASP A 590 32.88 -4.14 -7.91
CA ASP A 590 32.47 -4.86 -9.13
C ASP A 590 33.50 -5.94 -9.54
N SER A 591 33.61 -6.98 -8.72
CA SER A 591 34.52 -8.11 -8.89
C SER A 591 34.05 -9.31 -8.07
N TRP A 592 34.22 -10.50 -8.63
CA TRP A 592 33.86 -11.74 -7.94
C TRP A 592 34.63 -11.96 -6.63
N ASN A 593 35.88 -11.52 -6.55
CA ASN A 593 36.69 -11.64 -5.35
C ASN A 593 36.12 -10.82 -4.17
N SER A 594 35.58 -9.63 -4.45
CA SER A 594 34.93 -8.82 -3.42
C SER A 594 33.68 -9.51 -2.88
N VAL A 595 32.81 -10.00 -3.78
CA VAL A 595 31.60 -10.77 -3.40
C VAL A 595 31.96 -11.98 -2.54
N LEU A 596 33.01 -12.73 -2.91
CA LEU A 596 33.48 -13.87 -2.12
C LEU A 596 34.04 -13.45 -0.75
N GLY A 597 34.79 -12.35 -0.68
CA GLY A 597 35.33 -11.85 0.60
C GLY A 597 34.24 -11.45 1.59
N ILE A 598 33.18 -10.80 1.11
CA ILE A 598 32.00 -10.48 1.92
C ILE A 598 31.34 -11.78 2.39
N LEU A 599 31.14 -12.75 1.49
CA LEU A 599 30.51 -14.02 1.83
C LEU A 599 31.31 -14.79 2.89
N ASP A 600 32.64 -14.83 2.76
CA ASP A 600 33.53 -15.47 3.73
C ASP A 600 33.39 -14.81 5.10
N HIS A 601 33.38 -13.47 5.14
CA HIS A 601 33.17 -12.74 6.39
C HIS A 601 31.83 -13.08 7.04
N PHE A 602 30.75 -13.14 6.26
CA PHE A 602 29.43 -13.54 6.75
C PHE A 602 29.40 -14.98 7.24
N ALA A 603 30.09 -15.90 6.56
CA ALA A 603 30.14 -17.30 6.94
C ALA A 603 30.95 -17.53 8.23
N GLU A 604 32.05 -16.79 8.41
CA GLU A 604 32.89 -16.85 9.61
C GLU A 604 32.20 -16.27 10.85
N ASN A 605 31.33 -15.29 10.66
CA ASN A 605 30.65 -14.56 11.74
C ASN A 605 29.15 -14.89 11.89
N GLN A 606 28.67 -15.90 11.15
CA GLN A 606 27.24 -16.21 11.00
C GLN A 606 26.48 -16.40 12.32
N ASP A 607 27.10 -16.99 13.36
CA ASP A 607 26.41 -17.21 14.63
C ASP A 607 26.03 -15.89 15.32
N THR A 608 26.91 -14.88 15.21
CA THR A 608 26.64 -13.53 15.71
C THR A 608 25.57 -12.85 14.85
N PHE A 609 25.71 -12.92 13.53
CA PHE A 609 24.84 -12.23 12.59
C PHE A 609 23.41 -12.79 12.62
N VAL A 610 23.26 -14.11 12.66
CA VAL A 610 21.95 -14.78 12.74
C VAL A 610 21.24 -14.48 14.06
N ALA A 611 21.99 -14.28 15.15
CA ALA A 611 21.41 -13.90 16.44
C ALA A 611 20.99 -12.42 16.48
N ALA A 612 21.66 -11.56 15.72
CA ALA A 612 21.44 -10.12 15.72
C ALA A 612 20.37 -9.64 14.73
N ALA A 613 20.16 -10.33 13.61
CA ALA A 613 19.19 -9.91 12.58
C ALA A 613 17.77 -10.45 12.81
N GLY A 614 16.79 -9.66 12.39
CA GLY A 614 15.36 -9.97 12.48
C GLY A 614 14.49 -8.86 11.90
N PRO A 615 13.16 -9.02 11.91
CA PRO A 615 12.23 -7.98 11.50
C PRO A 615 12.53 -6.63 12.20
N GLY A 616 12.84 -5.62 11.39
CA GLY A 616 13.20 -4.27 11.83
C GLY A 616 14.71 -3.98 11.84
N HIS A 617 15.58 -4.98 11.73
CA HIS A 617 17.03 -4.84 11.92
C HIS A 617 17.83 -5.92 11.16
N TRP A 618 18.53 -5.57 10.07
CA TRP A 618 19.13 -6.53 9.14
C TRP A 618 20.65 -6.37 8.97
N ASN A 619 21.35 -7.49 8.83
CA ASN A 619 22.75 -7.47 8.40
C ASN A 619 22.82 -7.11 6.92
N ASP A 620 23.65 -6.13 6.59
CA ASP A 620 23.87 -5.66 5.23
C ASP A 620 25.22 -6.19 4.70
N PRO A 621 25.20 -7.11 3.71
CA PRO A 621 26.37 -7.54 2.95
C PRO A 621 26.73 -6.58 1.81
N ASP A 622 26.15 -5.38 1.80
CA ASP A 622 26.35 -4.33 0.79
C ASP A 622 25.69 -4.64 -0.57
N MET A 623 25.83 -3.70 -1.51
CA MET A 623 25.07 -3.62 -2.76
C MET A 623 25.17 -4.83 -3.68
N LEU A 624 24.12 -5.01 -4.49
CA LEU A 624 24.10 -5.89 -5.66
C LEU A 624 24.74 -5.16 -6.85
N VAL A 625 25.83 -5.72 -7.37
CA VAL A 625 26.55 -5.25 -8.58
C VAL A 625 26.15 -6.07 -9.83
N ILE A 626 24.93 -6.59 -9.80
CA ILE A 626 24.38 -7.44 -10.86
C ILE A 626 24.05 -6.57 -12.08
N GLY A 627 24.61 -6.93 -13.23
CA GLY A 627 24.41 -6.19 -14.48
C GLY A 627 25.53 -5.20 -14.81
N ASP A 628 26.53 -5.07 -13.93
CA ASP A 628 27.76 -4.34 -14.20
C ASP A 628 28.81 -5.24 -14.90
N PHE A 629 30.08 -4.81 -14.93
CA PHE A 629 31.08 -5.41 -15.82
C PHE A 629 31.85 -6.58 -15.19
N GLY A 630 31.90 -6.66 -13.86
CA GLY A 630 32.79 -7.56 -13.12
C GLY A 630 32.23 -8.94 -12.81
N LEU A 631 30.91 -9.15 -12.93
CA LEU A 631 30.25 -10.44 -12.71
C LEU A 631 29.72 -11.04 -14.01
N ASN A 632 30.01 -12.32 -14.24
CA ASN A 632 29.32 -13.10 -15.27
C ASN A 632 27.94 -13.59 -14.78
N TYR A 633 27.14 -14.12 -15.69
CA TYR A 633 25.78 -14.61 -15.39
C TYR A 633 25.67 -15.55 -14.18
N GLU A 634 26.57 -16.54 -14.06
CA GLU A 634 26.52 -17.49 -12.95
C GLU A 634 26.90 -16.83 -11.62
N GLN A 635 27.86 -15.91 -11.65
CA GLN A 635 28.27 -15.12 -10.49
C GLN A 635 27.17 -14.14 -10.05
N SER A 636 26.47 -13.50 -11.00
CA SER A 636 25.32 -12.65 -10.71
C SER A 636 24.18 -13.42 -10.07
N LYS A 637 23.85 -14.62 -10.60
CA LYS A 637 22.89 -15.52 -9.95
C LYS A 637 23.34 -15.90 -8.54
N ALA A 638 24.63 -16.18 -8.36
CA ALA A 638 25.19 -16.56 -7.07
C ALA A 638 25.06 -15.43 -6.04
N GLN A 639 25.44 -14.19 -6.39
CA GLN A 639 25.28 -13.04 -5.50
C GLN A 639 23.81 -12.88 -5.08
N PHE A 640 22.88 -12.91 -6.03
CA PHE A 640 21.45 -12.72 -5.73
C PHE A 640 20.90 -13.80 -4.80
N ALA A 641 21.24 -15.07 -5.06
CA ALA A 641 20.80 -16.20 -4.25
C ALA A 641 21.37 -16.15 -2.83
N LEU A 642 22.64 -15.79 -2.70
CA LEU A 642 23.32 -15.71 -1.40
C LEU A 642 22.83 -14.52 -0.59
N TRP A 643 22.60 -13.35 -1.20
CA TRP A 643 22.06 -12.20 -0.46
C TRP A 643 20.64 -12.51 0.01
N SER A 644 19.84 -13.16 -0.86
CA SER A 644 18.48 -13.59 -0.52
C SER A 644 18.42 -14.65 0.58
N ILE A 645 19.36 -15.60 0.61
CA ILE A 645 19.42 -16.61 1.68
C ILE A 645 19.83 -15.97 3.02
N LEU A 646 20.56 -14.85 3.00
CA LEU A 646 20.97 -14.12 4.20
C LEU A 646 19.88 -13.20 4.78
N ALA A 647 18.75 -13.01 4.08
CA ALA A 647 17.75 -12.00 4.47
C ALA A 647 18.35 -10.59 4.48
N ALA A 648 19.08 -10.27 3.41
CA ALA A 648 19.84 -9.04 3.30
C ALA A 648 19.04 -7.94 2.60
N PRO A 649 19.33 -6.65 2.86
CA PRO A 649 18.92 -5.58 1.97
C PRO A 649 19.29 -5.90 0.52
N LEU A 650 18.32 -5.82 -0.41
CA LEU A 650 18.57 -6.00 -1.84
C LEU A 650 18.67 -4.62 -2.51
N ILE A 651 19.74 -3.91 -2.20
CA ILE A 651 20.03 -2.59 -2.77
C ILE A 651 20.92 -2.75 -4.01
N MET A 652 20.45 -2.32 -5.16
CA MET A 652 21.19 -2.37 -6.43
C MET A 652 22.09 -1.15 -6.59
N SER A 653 23.20 -1.31 -7.31
CA SER A 653 23.99 -0.17 -7.79
C SER A 653 24.55 -0.46 -9.17
N ASN A 654 23.67 -0.36 -10.16
CA ASN A 654 23.92 -0.65 -11.57
C ASN A 654 23.29 0.42 -12.47
N ASP A 655 23.63 0.43 -13.76
CA ASP A 655 23.03 1.34 -14.75
C ASP A 655 21.80 0.70 -15.40
N LEU A 656 20.61 1.05 -14.90
CA LEU A 656 19.35 0.48 -15.37
C LEU A 656 18.98 0.85 -16.81
N ARG A 657 19.63 1.85 -17.42
CA ARG A 657 19.39 2.23 -18.83
C ARG A 657 19.87 1.16 -19.81
N ASN A 658 20.93 0.43 -19.42
CA ASN A 658 21.67 -0.48 -20.29
C ASN A 658 21.88 -1.87 -19.66
N ILE A 659 21.10 -2.22 -18.64
CA ILE A 659 21.20 -3.51 -17.97
C ILE A 659 20.77 -4.65 -18.91
N SER A 660 21.53 -5.76 -18.89
CA SER A 660 21.22 -6.93 -19.73
C SER A 660 19.92 -7.61 -19.30
N LYS A 661 19.22 -8.25 -20.25
CA LYS A 661 18.00 -9.01 -19.95
C LYS A 661 18.25 -10.09 -18.91
N GLU A 662 19.40 -10.76 -18.98
CA GLU A 662 19.81 -11.79 -18.04
C GLU A 662 19.93 -11.24 -16.61
N ALA A 663 20.55 -10.07 -16.44
CA ALA A 663 20.64 -9.40 -15.14
C ALA A 663 19.26 -8.92 -14.64
N THR A 664 18.43 -8.36 -15.53
CA THR A 664 17.04 -7.99 -15.20
C THR A 664 16.21 -9.20 -14.76
N ASP A 665 16.32 -10.34 -15.45
CA ASP A 665 15.58 -11.56 -15.10
C ASP A 665 15.99 -12.12 -13.73
N ILE A 666 17.28 -11.98 -13.36
CA ILE A 666 17.79 -12.32 -12.02
C ILE A 666 17.16 -11.38 -10.98
N LEU A 667 17.31 -10.07 -11.16
CA LEU A 667 16.85 -9.06 -10.21
C LEU A 667 15.32 -9.04 -10.05
N LEU A 668 14.56 -9.40 -11.08
CA LEU A 668 13.09 -9.49 -11.01
C LEU A 668 12.57 -10.88 -10.60
N ASN A 669 13.44 -11.82 -10.20
CA ASN A 669 13.02 -13.17 -9.88
C ASN A 669 12.21 -13.22 -8.56
N ARG A 670 10.88 -13.23 -8.70
CA ARG A 670 9.92 -13.22 -7.59
C ARG A 670 10.03 -14.39 -6.63
N GLU A 671 10.51 -15.55 -7.07
CA GLU A 671 10.62 -16.72 -6.20
C GLU A 671 11.83 -16.62 -5.29
N VAL A 672 12.94 -16.06 -5.79
CA VAL A 672 14.14 -15.78 -5.00
C VAL A 672 13.89 -14.60 -4.06
N ILE A 673 13.25 -13.53 -4.55
CA ILE A 673 12.81 -12.40 -3.70
C ILE A 673 11.87 -12.88 -2.59
N ALA A 674 10.96 -13.82 -2.86
CA ALA A 674 10.07 -14.34 -1.82
C ALA A 674 10.81 -15.11 -0.71
N VAL A 675 11.98 -15.68 -1.00
CA VAL A 675 12.86 -16.24 0.04
C VAL A 675 13.45 -15.13 0.88
N ASP A 676 13.99 -14.09 0.24
CA ASP A 676 14.55 -12.92 0.92
C ASP A 676 13.52 -12.27 1.87
N GLN A 677 12.34 -11.98 1.32
CA GLN A 677 11.22 -11.28 1.94
C GLN A 677 10.33 -12.19 2.82
N ASP A 678 10.75 -13.41 3.13
CA ASP A 678 9.96 -14.29 3.99
C ASP A 678 9.83 -13.71 5.42
N LYS A 679 8.58 -13.59 5.87
CA LYS A 679 8.18 -12.97 7.15
C LYS A 679 8.71 -13.67 8.41
N LEU A 680 9.30 -14.87 8.31
CA LEU A 680 10.00 -15.46 9.45
C LEU A 680 11.17 -14.57 9.86
N GLY A 681 11.73 -13.82 8.91
CA GLY A 681 12.77 -12.81 9.15
C GLY A 681 14.05 -13.39 9.74
N LYS A 682 14.29 -14.69 9.58
CA LYS A 682 15.52 -15.34 10.03
C LYS A 682 16.53 -15.39 8.89
N MET A 683 17.71 -14.83 9.14
CA MET A 683 18.88 -14.99 8.30
C MET A 683 19.23 -16.48 8.11
N GLY A 684 19.58 -16.87 6.89
CA GLY A 684 20.13 -18.19 6.57
C GLY A 684 21.59 -18.32 6.97
N ARG A 685 22.12 -19.54 6.87
CA ARG A 685 23.47 -19.86 7.35
C ARG A 685 24.15 -20.90 6.46
N ARG A 686 25.49 -20.94 6.48
CA ARG A 686 26.27 -21.97 5.79
C ARG A 686 26.25 -23.24 6.63
N VAL A 687 25.62 -24.29 6.13
CA VAL A 687 25.48 -25.58 6.83
C VAL A 687 26.46 -26.63 6.35
N PHE A 688 27.04 -26.44 5.16
CA PHE A 688 28.07 -27.30 4.61
C PHE A 688 29.14 -26.48 3.91
N ALA A 689 30.40 -26.88 4.10
CA ALA A 689 31.54 -26.39 3.34
C ALA A 689 32.60 -27.49 3.25
N GLU A 690 32.91 -27.93 2.03
CA GLU A 690 34.03 -28.82 1.75
C GLU A 690 34.74 -28.36 0.48
N LYS A 691 36.02 -28.00 0.61
CA LYS A 691 36.80 -27.36 -0.47
C LYS A 691 36.07 -26.13 -1.01
N ASP A 692 35.68 -26.17 -2.29
CA ASP A 692 35.00 -25.08 -2.99
C ASP A 692 33.47 -25.27 -3.05
N LEU A 693 32.92 -26.26 -2.35
CA LEU A 693 31.48 -26.60 -2.40
C LEU A 693 30.80 -26.22 -1.11
N GLU A 694 29.71 -25.47 -1.21
CA GLU A 694 28.98 -24.98 -0.05
C GLU A 694 27.48 -25.25 -0.17
N VAL A 695 26.83 -25.45 0.97
CA VAL A 695 25.36 -25.44 1.08
C VAL A 695 24.97 -24.42 2.14
N TRP A 696 24.10 -23.50 1.74
CA TRP A 696 23.48 -22.52 2.62
C TRP A 696 22.00 -22.83 2.75
N SER A 697 21.43 -22.60 3.93
CA SER A 697 20.01 -22.87 4.16
C SER A 697 19.33 -21.82 5.02
N ARG A 698 18.04 -21.59 4.74
CA ARG A 698 17.16 -20.69 5.49
C ARG A 698 15.81 -21.36 5.72
N ALA A 699 15.35 -21.37 6.96
CA ALA A 699 13.99 -21.77 7.28
C ALA A 699 12.99 -20.69 6.85
N LEU A 700 11.83 -21.10 6.34
CA LEU A 700 10.78 -20.20 5.87
C LEU A 700 9.51 -20.31 6.73
N SER A 701 8.69 -19.26 6.71
CA SER A 701 7.52 -19.10 7.57
C SER A 701 6.40 -20.13 7.36
N ASP A 702 6.38 -20.81 6.21
CA ASP A 702 5.44 -21.89 5.88
C ASP A 702 5.93 -23.28 6.32
N GLY A 703 7.11 -23.36 6.95
CA GLY A 703 7.74 -24.60 7.39
C GLY A 703 8.62 -25.27 6.32
N SER A 704 8.74 -24.68 5.13
CA SER A 704 9.71 -25.10 4.13
C SER A 704 11.12 -24.58 4.44
N VAL A 705 12.10 -25.09 3.71
CA VAL A 705 13.50 -24.65 3.76
C VAL A 705 13.92 -24.21 2.37
N ALA A 706 14.53 -23.02 2.25
CA ALA A 706 15.29 -22.65 1.07
C ALA A 706 16.73 -23.15 1.23
N ALA A 707 17.32 -23.69 0.17
CA ALA A 707 18.72 -24.10 0.13
C ALA A 707 19.42 -23.56 -1.12
N VAL A 708 20.65 -23.08 -0.96
CA VAL A 708 21.54 -22.66 -2.04
C VAL A 708 22.72 -23.63 -2.08
N LEU A 709 22.86 -24.35 -3.19
CA LEU A 709 24.00 -25.20 -3.50
C LEU A 709 24.98 -24.34 -4.32
N PHE A 710 26.12 -24.01 -3.74
CA PHE A 710 27.06 -23.04 -4.30
C PHE A 710 28.39 -23.70 -4.66
N ASN A 711 28.77 -23.56 -5.93
CA ASN A 711 30.05 -24.03 -6.44
C ASN A 711 31.00 -22.84 -6.59
N ARG A 712 31.92 -22.68 -5.64
CA ARG A 712 32.95 -21.62 -5.68
C ARG A 712 34.03 -21.89 -6.71
N ASN A 713 34.15 -23.13 -7.18
CA ASN A 713 35.17 -23.52 -8.13
C ASN A 713 34.91 -22.86 -9.49
N ALA A 714 35.93 -22.23 -10.10
CA ALA A 714 35.80 -21.57 -11.40
C ALA A 714 36.08 -22.51 -12.60
N GLY A 715 36.46 -23.77 -12.36
CA GLY A 715 36.95 -24.69 -13.39
C GLY A 715 35.90 -25.59 -14.02
N SER A 716 35.09 -26.31 -13.21
CA SER A 716 34.12 -27.29 -13.74
C SER A 716 32.85 -27.38 -12.90
N ALA A 717 31.77 -27.83 -13.53
CA ALA A 717 30.51 -28.06 -12.83
C ALA A 717 30.63 -29.26 -11.87
N GLN A 718 30.16 -29.09 -10.64
CA GLN A 718 30.30 -30.06 -9.56
C GLN A 718 28.92 -30.52 -9.07
N GLU A 719 28.81 -31.79 -8.67
CA GLU A 719 27.60 -32.26 -8.01
C GLU A 719 27.65 -31.87 -6.53
N ILE A 720 26.63 -31.17 -6.06
CA ILE A 720 26.50 -30.74 -4.67
C ILE A 720 25.24 -31.40 -4.09
N LYS A 721 25.36 -31.89 -2.85
CA LYS A 721 24.28 -32.56 -2.12
C LYS A 721 23.77 -31.68 -0.99
N ALA A 722 22.49 -31.36 -1.00
CA ALA A 722 21.77 -30.78 0.14
C ALA A 722 21.08 -31.90 0.94
N ASP A 723 21.71 -32.29 2.05
CA ASP A 723 21.14 -33.26 2.98
C ASP A 723 20.03 -32.62 3.83
N PHE A 724 18.87 -33.28 3.92
CA PHE A 724 17.66 -32.68 4.51
C PHE A 724 17.80 -32.43 6.00
N GLU A 725 18.51 -33.31 6.72
CA GLU A 725 18.77 -33.11 8.14
C GLU A 725 19.70 -31.90 8.34
N LEU A 726 20.75 -31.80 7.51
CA LEU A 726 21.75 -30.74 7.60
C LEU A 726 21.18 -29.35 7.31
N ILE A 727 20.29 -29.23 6.33
CA ILE A 727 19.62 -27.95 6.00
C ILE A 727 18.47 -27.62 6.96
N GLY A 728 18.20 -28.46 7.97
CA GLY A 728 17.18 -28.21 8.99
C GLY A 728 15.75 -28.54 8.57
N LEU A 729 15.56 -29.42 7.58
CA LEU A 729 14.25 -29.90 7.19
C LEU A 729 13.74 -30.94 8.21
N THR A 730 12.47 -30.80 8.62
CA THR A 730 11.89 -31.67 9.67
C THR A 730 11.33 -33.00 9.14
N SER A 731 11.07 -33.10 7.83
CA SER A 731 10.60 -34.32 7.16
C SER A 731 11.73 -34.99 6.40
N LYS A 732 11.70 -36.32 6.31
CA LYS A 732 12.61 -37.06 5.43
C LYS A 732 12.25 -36.91 3.95
N THR A 733 11.05 -36.44 3.62
CA THR A 733 10.59 -36.29 2.24
C THR A 733 10.15 -34.85 1.98
N ALA A 734 10.61 -34.27 0.87
CA ALA A 734 10.20 -32.94 0.44
C ALA A 734 9.93 -32.89 -1.06
N SER A 735 8.96 -32.06 -1.44
CA SER A 735 8.84 -31.55 -2.81
C SER A 735 9.88 -30.46 -3.02
N VAL A 736 10.66 -30.56 -4.10
CA VAL A 736 11.75 -29.65 -4.42
C VAL A 736 11.39 -28.83 -5.65
N ARG A 737 11.54 -27.51 -5.55
CA ARG A 737 11.34 -26.55 -6.64
C ARG A 737 12.61 -25.74 -6.87
N ASP A 738 13.09 -25.67 -8.10
CA ASP A 738 14.18 -24.78 -8.51
C ASP A 738 13.64 -23.38 -8.77
N LEU A 739 14.18 -22.38 -8.08
CA LEU A 739 13.67 -21.01 -8.07
C LEU A 739 14.17 -20.18 -9.26
N PHE A 740 15.30 -20.55 -9.86
CA PHE A 740 15.79 -19.88 -11.07
C PHE A 740 15.20 -20.51 -12.33
N ALA A 741 15.11 -21.84 -12.38
CA ALA A 741 14.45 -22.55 -13.47
C ALA A 741 12.92 -22.46 -13.41
N ARG A 742 12.36 -22.11 -12.24
CA ARG A 742 10.91 -22.07 -11.94
C ARG A 742 10.23 -23.42 -12.19
N GLU A 743 10.95 -24.49 -11.90
CA GLU A 743 10.58 -25.86 -12.23
C GLU A 743 10.38 -26.68 -10.95
N ASP A 744 9.28 -27.45 -10.91
CA ASP A 744 9.07 -28.44 -9.85
C ASP A 744 9.84 -29.72 -10.21
N LEU A 745 10.89 -30.02 -9.45
CA LEU A 745 11.80 -31.15 -9.72
C LEU A 745 11.27 -32.49 -9.18
N GLY A 746 10.14 -32.47 -8.46
CA GLY A 746 9.50 -33.65 -7.88
C GLY A 746 9.78 -33.83 -6.39
N GLN A 747 9.56 -35.04 -5.89
CA GLN A 747 9.77 -35.40 -4.48
C GLN A 747 11.07 -36.18 -4.30
N PHE A 748 11.80 -35.82 -3.25
CA PHE A 748 13.06 -36.44 -2.89
C PHE A 748 13.03 -36.89 -1.43
N THR A 749 13.83 -37.89 -1.10
CA THR A 749 13.92 -38.45 0.26
C THR A 749 15.36 -38.39 0.77
N ASN A 750 15.53 -37.92 2.00
CA ASN A 750 16.78 -37.67 2.74
C ASN A 750 17.70 -36.59 2.16
N PHE A 751 17.76 -36.40 0.84
CA PHE A 751 18.60 -35.38 0.23
C PHE A 751 18.12 -35.00 -1.16
N PHE A 752 18.61 -33.86 -1.64
CA PHE A 752 18.55 -33.42 -3.03
C PHE A 752 19.97 -33.17 -3.54
N SER A 753 20.30 -33.58 -4.77
CA SER A 753 21.57 -33.22 -5.41
C SER A 753 21.34 -32.54 -6.75
N ALA A 754 22.23 -31.61 -7.09
CA ALA A 754 22.23 -30.93 -8.36
C ALA A 754 23.66 -30.71 -8.86
N LYS A 755 23.81 -30.72 -10.19
CA LYS A 755 25.06 -30.34 -10.84
C LYS A 755 25.09 -28.82 -11.00
N VAL A 756 26.03 -28.17 -10.33
CA VAL A 756 26.13 -26.71 -10.23
C VAL A 756 27.30 -26.20 -11.08
N ASN A 757 27.03 -25.23 -11.95
CA ASN A 757 28.03 -24.62 -12.83
C ASN A 757 29.18 -23.95 -12.05
N PRO A 758 30.37 -23.78 -12.67
CA PRO A 758 31.48 -23.07 -12.03
C PRO A 758 31.09 -21.65 -11.61
N SER A 759 31.47 -21.24 -10.41
CA SER A 759 31.09 -19.95 -9.80
C SER A 759 29.57 -19.71 -9.73
N GLY A 760 28.75 -20.76 -9.86
CA GLY A 760 27.30 -20.67 -9.99
C GLY A 760 26.56 -21.28 -8.81
N VAL A 761 25.22 -21.19 -8.87
CA VAL A 761 24.32 -21.70 -7.84
C VAL A 761 23.13 -22.46 -8.43
N VAL A 762 22.63 -23.41 -7.64
CA VAL A 762 21.26 -23.90 -7.73
C VAL A 762 20.56 -23.51 -6.43
N MET A 763 19.44 -22.79 -6.53
CA MET A 763 18.64 -22.38 -5.39
C MET A 763 17.28 -23.07 -5.45
N VAL A 764 16.96 -23.79 -4.38
CA VAL A 764 15.73 -24.60 -4.30
C VAL A 764 14.92 -24.27 -3.06
N LYS A 765 13.59 -24.39 -3.19
CA LYS A 765 12.67 -24.45 -2.04
C LYS A 765 12.24 -25.90 -1.82
N LEU A 766 12.44 -26.39 -0.60
CA LEU A 766 12.09 -27.74 -0.17
C LEU A 766 10.89 -27.68 0.77
N SER A 767 9.74 -28.15 0.29
CA SER A 767 8.49 -28.17 1.04
C SER A 767 8.25 -29.55 1.65
N PRO A 768 8.19 -29.70 2.99
CA PRO A 768 7.96 -30.99 3.63
C PRO A 768 6.68 -31.65 3.13
N VAL A 769 6.80 -32.91 2.70
CA VAL A 769 5.63 -33.75 2.44
C VAL A 769 5.16 -34.28 3.80
N LYS A 770 3.89 -34.07 4.13
CA LYS A 770 3.31 -34.65 5.34
C LYS A 770 3.29 -36.16 5.17
N ASP A 771 4.05 -36.87 6.00
CA ASP A 771 3.94 -38.31 6.10
C ASP A 771 2.46 -38.65 6.39
N ALA A 772 1.86 -39.47 5.54
CA ALA A 772 0.56 -40.05 5.83
C ALA A 772 0.73 -40.86 7.11
N PHE A 773 0.11 -40.41 8.20
CA PHE A 773 0.01 -41.19 9.43
C PHE A 773 -0.58 -42.56 9.06
N PHE A 774 0.22 -43.61 9.18
CA PHE A 774 -0.25 -44.99 9.27
C PHE A 774 -0.95 -45.21 10.61
#